data_AF-A0A0A1PM51-F1
#
_entry.id   AF-A0A0A1PM51-F1
#
_cell.length_a   1.000
_cell.length_b   1.000
_cell.length_c   1.000
_cell.angle_alpha   90.00
_cell.angle_beta   90.00
_cell.angle_gamma   90.00
#
_symmetry.space_group_name_H-M   'P 1'
#
loop_
_entity.id
_entity.type
_entity.pdbx_description
1 polymer ?
#
loop_
_entity_poly.entity_id
_entity_poly.type
_entity_poly.pdbx_seq_one_letter_code
_entity_poly.pdbx_strand_id
1 'polypeptide(L)'
;MTSSIRRPPVAGAIVPTILAARLERAARHAVAALLALFGCLLVLGHARAGDGRGEAMTPGAMQSGGLLIRNAGGSGFTEAVRLGTDVYLAVSGPTVRGRITQVFRNTSDQWVEAVYVFPLPDDGAVDYLKMVVGNRIIIGEIKPRAEARAVYEAARAEGRRAGLVEQQRPNLFTNSVANIGPGETVLVQIEYQAPVRQSAGVSSVRVPLVMGPRYNPRPGADGVDPVPNRAAMAAPVLDPRRYDRTNPVSIRVQLQPGFQLGEVKSAYHAVVDRPEGAGRFIMLTDGEVPADRDFELTWTAAASAAPQARLFRERIGGEDYLMAFVTPPSAANTVEASREIVFVIDNSGSMSGPSMRQAKASLLYALSRLKAGDRFNVVRFDDTLTKLFPDTVPADAEHLDTARQFVSGLEARGGTEMVPALRAALEDPRPEDTSRVRQVVFLTDGAIGNDQQLIDTIARERGRSRLFMVGIGSAPNTFLMTRGAEMGRGSYTHIGSVAEVETRMRELFGKLERPVVTDLTARIEGTTADMTPAAMPDLYAGEPAVVAMKVGALTGTVRIEGRIAGETWHADLALSDAIEGRGLSKLWARRKIADVEAERSLHRMTGDVADARIRALALAHGLVSSQTSLVAVDHTPARPVGTPLTRQDLPLNLPAGWDFQALFGQVAQTRGVGSTSPAVGEGGEGRAVTLPRTGTDAGLRLVAGAGCLLLSLAALALTRRRRGMVA
;
A
#
# COMPACT_ATOMS: atom_id res chain seq x y z
N MET A 1 -88.61 -21.43 -90.56
CA MET A 1 -87.29 -22.06 -90.86
C MET A 1 -86.37 -21.82 -89.67
N THR A 2 -85.38 -22.71 -89.41
CA THR A 2 -84.15 -22.52 -88.60
C THR A 2 -84.20 -21.64 -87.32
N SER A 3 -83.80 -22.04 -86.10
CA SER A 3 -83.42 -23.30 -85.41
C SER A 3 -83.21 -22.91 -83.91
N SER A 4 -83.12 -23.74 -82.86
CA SER A 4 -83.15 -25.19 -82.59
C SER A 4 -83.61 -25.33 -81.11
N ILE A 5 -84.55 -26.20 -80.69
CA ILE A 5 -84.38 -27.62 -80.31
C ILE A 5 -83.09 -27.82 -79.45
N ARG A 6 -83.10 -28.24 -78.15
CA ARG A 6 -84.02 -29.14 -77.40
C ARG A 6 -84.06 -28.90 -75.86
N ARG A 7 -85.07 -29.53 -75.23
CA ARG A 7 -85.43 -29.78 -73.79
C ARG A 7 -84.35 -30.49 -72.91
N PRO A 8 -84.53 -30.71 -71.57
CA PRO A 8 -85.34 -30.02 -70.52
C PRO A 8 -84.57 -29.77 -69.17
N PRO A 9 -85.03 -30.10 -67.92
CA PRO A 9 -84.84 -29.21 -66.76
C PRO A 9 -83.67 -29.56 -65.83
N VAL A 10 -83.35 -28.64 -64.89
CA VAL A 10 -82.45 -28.87 -63.76
C VAL A 10 -83.23 -28.70 -62.44
N ALA A 11 -83.07 -29.64 -61.52
CA ALA A 11 -83.65 -29.57 -60.17
C ALA A 11 -82.86 -28.62 -59.26
N GLY A 12 -83.53 -28.01 -58.27
CA GLY A 12 -82.91 -27.08 -57.33
C GLY A 12 -82.23 -27.74 -56.12
N ALA A 13 -81.94 -26.88 -55.14
CA ALA A 13 -81.30 -27.12 -53.84
C ALA A 13 -79.75 -27.06 -53.78
N ILE A 14 -79.10 -26.53 -52.74
CA ILE A 14 -79.32 -25.31 -51.91
C ILE A 14 -78.09 -25.12 -50.98
N VAL A 15 -77.56 -23.89 -50.89
CA VAL A 15 -76.82 -23.26 -49.75
C VAL A 15 -75.64 -24.02 -49.08
N PRO A 16 -74.45 -23.38 -48.97
CA PRO A 16 -73.95 -23.04 -47.63
C PRO A 16 -73.45 -21.60 -47.44
N THR A 17 -74.10 -20.60 -48.05
CA THR A 17 -73.72 -19.16 -47.97
C THR A 17 -73.72 -18.57 -46.56
N ILE A 18 -74.33 -19.22 -45.56
CA ILE A 18 -74.51 -18.70 -44.20
C ILE A 18 -73.24 -18.87 -43.33
N LEU A 19 -72.44 -19.91 -43.57
CA LEU A 19 -71.29 -20.23 -42.70
C LEU A 19 -70.14 -19.22 -42.88
N ALA A 20 -69.86 -18.83 -44.12
CA ALA A 20 -68.82 -17.83 -44.44
C ALA A 20 -69.10 -16.47 -43.78
N ALA A 21 -70.35 -16.00 -43.84
CA ALA A 21 -70.76 -14.71 -43.30
C ALA A 21 -70.75 -14.63 -41.76
N ARG A 22 -70.81 -15.77 -41.06
CA ARG A 22 -70.61 -15.84 -39.60
C ARG A 22 -69.12 -15.84 -39.23
N LEU A 23 -68.29 -16.60 -39.96
CA LEU A 23 -66.84 -16.65 -39.73
C LEU A 23 -66.16 -15.29 -39.92
N GLU A 24 -66.52 -14.52 -40.96
CA GLU A 24 -65.99 -13.15 -41.10
C GLU A 24 -66.40 -12.22 -39.97
N ARG A 25 -67.65 -12.33 -39.47
CA ARG A 25 -68.11 -11.48 -38.37
C ARG A 25 -67.32 -11.77 -37.10
N ALA A 26 -67.14 -13.05 -36.75
CA ALA A 26 -66.31 -13.47 -35.61
C ALA A 26 -64.86 -12.95 -35.72
N ALA A 27 -64.22 -13.09 -36.89
CA ALA A 27 -62.85 -12.61 -37.11
C ALA A 27 -62.72 -11.09 -36.88
N ARG A 28 -63.66 -10.28 -37.38
CA ARG A 28 -63.65 -8.81 -37.16
C ARG A 28 -63.83 -8.44 -35.69
N HIS A 29 -64.65 -9.19 -34.94
CA HIS A 29 -64.87 -8.93 -33.50
C HIS A 29 -63.64 -9.31 -32.66
N ALA A 30 -62.95 -10.41 -33.00
CA ALA A 30 -61.70 -10.79 -32.33
C ALA A 30 -60.59 -9.74 -32.51
N VAL A 31 -60.43 -9.19 -33.72
CA VAL A 31 -59.45 -8.12 -34.00
C VAL A 31 -59.80 -6.83 -33.24
N ALA A 32 -61.09 -6.45 -33.19
CA ALA A 32 -61.54 -5.29 -32.43
C ALA A 32 -61.29 -5.44 -30.91
N ALA A 33 -61.54 -6.63 -30.34
CA ALA A 33 -61.27 -6.93 -28.94
C ALA A 33 -59.77 -6.85 -28.60
N LEU A 34 -58.90 -7.36 -29.46
CA LEU A 34 -57.44 -7.28 -29.31
C LEU A 34 -56.93 -5.83 -29.33
N LEU A 35 -57.46 -5.00 -30.23
CA LEU A 35 -57.10 -3.57 -30.30
C LEU A 35 -57.62 -2.79 -29.08
N ALA A 36 -58.82 -3.10 -28.57
CA ALA A 36 -59.34 -2.51 -27.34
C ALA A 36 -58.49 -2.88 -26.11
N LEU A 37 -58.09 -4.16 -25.99
CA LEU A 37 -57.22 -4.63 -24.90
C LEU A 37 -55.85 -3.95 -24.92
N PHE A 38 -55.27 -3.76 -26.11
CA PHE A 38 -54.02 -3.03 -26.30
C PHE A 38 -54.14 -1.54 -25.95
N GLY A 39 -55.29 -0.92 -26.26
CA GLY A 39 -55.60 0.45 -25.85
C GLY A 39 -55.70 0.61 -24.33
N CYS A 40 -56.41 -0.28 -23.63
CA CYS A 40 -56.51 -0.24 -22.16
C CYS A 40 -55.16 -0.40 -21.46
N LEU A 41 -54.27 -1.24 -21.99
CA LEU A 41 -52.90 -1.41 -21.48
C LEU A 41 -52.02 -0.16 -21.60
N LEU A 42 -52.28 0.72 -22.57
CA LEU A 42 -51.57 2.01 -22.71
C LEU A 42 -52.10 3.10 -21.76
N VAL A 43 -53.38 3.06 -21.39
CA VAL A 43 -54.01 4.09 -20.53
C VAL A 43 -53.69 3.92 -19.04
N LEU A 44 -53.40 2.70 -18.58
CA LEU A 44 -53.00 2.43 -17.19
C LEU A 44 -51.60 2.96 -16.82
N GLY A 45 -50.86 3.55 -17.76
CA GLY A 45 -49.46 3.95 -17.56
C GLY A 45 -49.21 5.28 -16.86
N HIS A 46 -50.21 6.13 -16.60
CA HIS A 46 -50.00 7.50 -16.07
C HIS A 46 -51.05 7.92 -15.03
N ALA A 47 -50.74 7.73 -13.73
CA ALA A 47 -51.58 8.20 -12.62
C ALA A 47 -50.76 8.67 -11.40
N ARG A 48 -50.36 9.95 -11.43
CA ARG A 48 -49.87 10.84 -10.33
C ARG A 48 -48.83 10.33 -9.31
N ALA A 49 -47.79 11.14 -9.14
CA ALA A 49 -46.91 11.11 -7.98
C ALA A 49 -47.58 11.65 -6.70
N GLY A 50 -47.06 11.21 -5.55
CA GLY A 50 -47.26 11.75 -4.21
C GLY A 50 -45.99 11.53 -3.39
N ASP A 51 -45.66 12.43 -2.46
CA ASP A 51 -44.32 12.50 -1.85
C ASP A 51 -43.94 11.26 -1.02
N GLY A 52 -42.66 10.89 -1.14
CA GLY A 52 -42.07 9.71 -0.49
C GLY A 52 -40.55 9.74 -0.62
N ARG A 53 -39.91 10.73 0.01
CA ARG A 53 -38.47 11.02 -0.14
C ARG A 53 -37.57 9.95 0.50
N GLY A 54 -37.37 8.84 -0.20
CA GLY A 54 -36.19 7.98 0.00
C GLY A 54 -34.94 8.73 -0.45
N GLU A 55 -33.90 8.77 0.38
CA GLU A 55 -32.72 9.59 0.14
C GLU A 55 -31.96 9.18 -1.13
N ALA A 56 -31.90 10.08 -2.12
CA ALA A 56 -30.86 10.03 -3.12
C ALA A 56 -29.52 10.33 -2.41
N MET A 57 -28.60 9.35 -2.39
CA MET A 57 -27.29 9.51 -1.76
C MET A 57 -26.61 10.78 -2.28
N THR A 58 -26.42 11.76 -1.41
CA THR A 58 -25.93 13.09 -1.81
C THR A 58 -24.43 13.05 -2.12
N PRO A 59 -23.91 13.95 -2.97
CA PRO A 59 -22.48 14.02 -3.30
C PRO A 59 -21.53 14.18 -2.09
N GLY A 60 -22.04 14.57 -0.91
CA GLY A 60 -21.26 14.65 0.33
C GLY A 60 -20.78 13.28 0.88
N ALA A 61 -21.23 12.16 0.31
CA ALA A 61 -20.79 10.83 0.71
C ALA A 61 -19.38 10.43 0.23
N MET A 62 -18.80 11.15 -0.75
CA MET A 62 -17.46 10.89 -1.28
C MET A 62 -16.49 12.02 -0.89
N GLN A 63 -15.55 11.72 0.02
CA GLN A 63 -14.49 12.65 0.46
C GLN A 63 -13.08 12.22 -0.01
N SER A 64 -12.99 11.34 -1.02
CA SER A 64 -11.76 11.07 -1.80
C SER A 64 -12.10 10.89 -3.28
N GLY A 65 -11.24 11.40 -4.16
CA GLY A 65 -11.57 11.79 -5.53
C GLY A 65 -11.42 10.69 -6.58
N GLY A 66 -12.01 9.51 -6.37
CA GLY A 66 -12.02 8.43 -7.38
C GLY A 66 -13.16 8.57 -8.39
N LEU A 67 -12.88 9.07 -9.62
CA LEU A 67 -13.88 9.03 -10.70
C LEU A 67 -14.06 7.60 -11.23
N LEU A 68 -15.12 6.94 -10.75
CA LEU A 68 -15.61 5.67 -11.27
C LEU A 68 -16.59 5.90 -12.43
N ILE A 69 -16.16 5.67 -13.67
CA ILE A 69 -17.02 5.84 -14.85
C ILE A 69 -17.97 4.65 -14.95
N ARG A 70 -19.28 4.91 -14.97
CA ARG A 70 -20.31 3.88 -15.20
C ARG A 70 -20.29 3.46 -16.68
N ASN A 71 -20.16 2.16 -16.95
CA ASN A 71 -20.19 1.64 -18.31
C ASN A 71 -21.55 1.84 -18.98
N ALA A 72 -21.54 2.37 -20.21
CA ALA A 72 -22.72 2.57 -21.05
C ALA A 72 -23.25 1.23 -21.62
N GLY A 73 -23.87 0.41 -20.75
CA GLY A 73 -24.47 -0.87 -21.12
C GLY A 73 -24.35 -2.00 -20.09
N GLY A 74 -23.73 -1.78 -18.93
CA GLY A 74 -23.55 -2.83 -17.92
C GLY A 74 -23.38 -2.31 -16.50
N SER A 75 -23.61 -3.17 -15.52
CA SER A 75 -23.56 -2.88 -14.08
C SER A 75 -22.14 -2.80 -13.50
N GLY A 76 -21.20 -2.22 -14.25
CA GLY A 76 -19.79 -2.11 -13.89
C GLY A 76 -19.31 -0.66 -13.93
N PHE A 77 -18.41 -0.33 -13.01
CA PHE A 77 -17.62 0.90 -13.07
C PHE A 77 -16.23 0.59 -13.67
N THR A 78 -15.60 1.58 -14.28
CA THR A 78 -14.25 1.48 -14.82
C THR A 78 -13.46 2.75 -14.49
N GLU A 79 -12.18 2.58 -14.17
CA GLU A 79 -11.26 3.67 -13.84
C GLU A 79 -11.03 4.57 -15.06
N ALA A 80 -11.00 5.89 -14.87
CA ALA A 80 -10.71 6.82 -15.96
C ALA A 80 -9.23 6.75 -16.39
N VAL A 81 -8.32 6.45 -15.47
CA VAL A 81 -6.89 6.19 -15.70
C VAL A 81 -6.53 4.83 -15.14
N ARG A 82 -5.85 4.02 -15.96
CA ARG A 82 -5.17 2.78 -15.54
C ARG A 82 -3.69 3.06 -15.25
N LEU A 83 -3.12 2.29 -14.31
CA LEU A 83 -1.70 2.31 -13.98
C LEU A 83 -1.07 0.92 -14.16
N GLY A 84 0.16 0.89 -14.67
CA GLY A 84 1.08 -0.26 -14.60
C GLY A 84 2.49 0.19 -14.19
N THR A 85 3.31 -0.70 -13.64
CA THR A 85 4.63 -0.35 -13.06
C THR A 85 5.75 -1.28 -13.51
N ASP A 86 6.88 -0.72 -13.98
CA ASP A 86 8.18 -1.41 -14.13
C ASP A 86 9.12 -0.99 -12.99
N VAL A 87 9.58 -1.94 -12.19
CA VAL A 87 10.61 -1.75 -11.16
C VAL A 87 11.92 -2.36 -11.64
N TYR A 88 12.96 -1.55 -11.75
CA TYR A 88 14.32 -1.99 -12.01
C TYR A 88 15.25 -1.60 -10.86
N LEU A 89 15.96 -2.58 -10.31
CA LEU A 89 16.97 -2.39 -9.28
C LEU A 89 18.35 -2.72 -9.84
N ALA A 90 19.33 -1.83 -9.63
CA ALA A 90 20.75 -2.14 -9.83
C ALA A 90 21.46 -2.10 -8.47
N VAL A 91 21.80 -3.26 -7.92
CA VAL A 91 22.60 -3.40 -6.71
C VAL A 91 24.07 -3.31 -7.09
N SER A 92 24.79 -2.36 -6.51
CA SER A 92 26.19 -2.06 -6.76
C SER A 92 26.94 -1.97 -5.43
N GLY A 93 27.59 -3.07 -5.03
CA GLY A 93 28.25 -3.15 -3.73
C GLY A 93 27.26 -2.95 -2.57
N PRO A 94 27.43 -1.92 -1.72
CA PRO A 94 26.59 -1.68 -0.55
C PRO A 94 25.32 -0.86 -0.84
N THR A 95 25.04 -0.50 -2.10
CA THR A 95 23.90 0.36 -2.46
C THR A 95 23.04 -0.24 -3.56
N VAL A 96 21.80 0.24 -3.67
CA VAL A 96 20.88 -0.09 -4.76
C VAL A 96 20.31 1.20 -5.39
N ARG A 97 20.45 1.31 -6.71
CA ARG A 97 19.76 2.31 -7.53
C ARG A 97 18.43 1.72 -7.96
N GLY A 98 17.33 2.28 -7.45
CA GLY A 98 15.98 1.90 -7.84
C GLY A 98 15.42 2.84 -8.91
N ARG A 99 14.81 2.27 -9.95
CA ARG A 99 14.10 2.97 -11.02
C ARG A 99 12.69 2.42 -11.13
N ILE A 100 11.70 3.23 -10.78
CA ILE A 100 10.28 2.90 -10.87
C ILE A 100 9.68 3.67 -12.05
N THR A 101 9.07 2.96 -12.99
CA THR A 101 8.43 3.56 -14.17
C THR A 101 6.94 3.28 -14.12
N GLN A 102 6.16 4.31 -13.80
CA GLN A 102 4.70 4.27 -13.70
C GLN A 102 4.10 4.70 -15.05
N VAL A 103 3.22 3.87 -15.61
CA VAL A 103 2.57 4.08 -16.91
C VAL A 103 1.11 4.43 -16.68
N PHE A 104 0.77 5.72 -16.81
CA PHE A 104 -0.58 6.25 -16.65
C PHE A 104 -1.26 6.28 -18.01
N ARG A 105 -2.36 5.53 -18.19
CA ARG A 105 -3.15 5.56 -19.42
C ARG A 105 -4.58 6.03 -19.14
N ASN A 106 -4.95 7.17 -19.69
CA ASN A 106 -6.33 7.64 -19.67
C ASN A 106 -7.18 6.78 -20.62
N THR A 107 -8.18 6.10 -20.08
CA THR A 107 -9.19 5.30 -20.79
C THR A 107 -10.55 6.00 -20.88
N SER A 108 -10.66 7.25 -20.43
CA SER A 108 -11.84 8.10 -20.58
C SER A 108 -11.77 9.02 -21.81
N ASP A 109 -12.89 9.68 -22.10
CA ASP A 109 -13.03 10.75 -23.08
C ASP A 109 -12.76 12.16 -22.51
N GLN A 110 -12.43 12.26 -21.22
CA GLN A 110 -12.19 13.52 -20.51
C GLN A 110 -10.68 13.81 -20.36
N TRP A 111 -10.35 15.07 -20.06
CA TRP A 111 -9.01 15.44 -19.59
C TRP A 111 -8.89 15.15 -18.11
N VAL A 112 -7.82 14.45 -17.71
CA VAL A 112 -7.65 13.97 -16.35
C VAL A 112 -6.34 14.40 -15.71
N GLU A 113 -6.40 14.57 -14.39
CA GLU A 113 -5.25 14.66 -13.50
C GLU A 113 -5.20 13.36 -12.69
N ALA A 114 -4.13 12.57 -12.84
CA ALA A 114 -3.94 11.35 -12.06
C ALA A 114 -3.07 11.65 -10.83
N VAL A 115 -3.53 11.24 -9.64
CA VAL A 115 -2.72 11.31 -8.41
C VAL A 115 -2.51 9.90 -7.88
N TYR A 116 -1.25 9.46 -7.80
CA TYR A 116 -0.87 8.16 -7.26
C TYR A 116 -0.05 8.32 -5.98
N VAL A 117 -0.48 7.64 -4.92
CA VAL A 117 0.26 7.51 -3.65
C VAL A 117 1.07 6.23 -3.71
N PHE A 118 2.40 6.31 -3.54
CA PHE A 118 3.27 5.14 -3.60
C PHE A 118 4.31 5.13 -2.47
N PRO A 119 4.58 3.97 -1.85
CA PRO A 119 5.65 3.83 -0.88
C PRO A 119 7.02 3.69 -1.55
N LEU A 120 8.08 3.91 -0.77
CA LEU A 120 9.48 3.64 -1.10
C LEU A 120 10.21 3.06 0.13
N PRO A 121 11.43 2.53 -0.02
CA PRO A 121 12.29 2.21 1.12
C PRO A 121 12.49 3.42 2.04
N ASP A 122 12.52 3.17 3.34
CA ASP A 122 12.54 4.19 4.40
C ASP A 122 13.86 4.99 4.47
N ASP A 123 14.95 4.35 4.06
CA ASP A 123 16.27 4.92 3.86
C ASP A 123 16.49 5.44 2.41
N GLY A 124 15.48 5.34 1.54
CA GLY A 124 15.53 5.78 0.15
C GLY A 124 15.67 7.30 -0.03
N ALA A 125 16.46 7.70 -1.02
CA ALA A 125 16.76 9.07 -1.39
C ALA A 125 16.34 9.33 -2.85
N VAL A 126 15.13 9.87 -3.05
CA VAL A 126 14.60 10.20 -4.40
C VAL A 126 15.31 11.42 -4.96
N ASP A 127 15.82 11.32 -6.19
CA ASP A 127 16.68 12.36 -6.79
C ASP A 127 16.43 12.67 -8.27
N TYR A 128 15.53 11.93 -8.94
CA TYR A 128 15.31 12.08 -10.38
C TYR A 128 13.86 11.81 -10.76
N LEU A 129 13.36 12.65 -11.66
CA LEU A 129 12.06 12.55 -12.32
C LEU A 129 12.26 12.71 -13.83
N LYS A 130 11.66 11.81 -14.61
CA LYS A 130 11.52 11.93 -16.06
C LYS A 130 10.09 11.60 -16.47
N MET A 131 9.41 12.56 -17.06
CA MET A 131 8.09 12.38 -17.68
C MET A 131 8.27 12.18 -19.18
N VAL A 132 7.57 11.21 -19.77
CA VAL A 132 7.55 10.95 -21.21
C VAL A 132 6.12 11.09 -21.72
N VAL A 133 5.94 11.93 -22.75
CA VAL A 133 4.66 12.27 -23.37
C VAL A 133 4.81 12.07 -24.88
N GLY A 134 4.19 11.04 -25.44
CA GLY A 134 4.35 10.70 -26.85
C GLY A 134 5.82 10.49 -27.22
N ASN A 135 6.40 11.41 -28.00
CA ASN A 135 7.83 11.42 -28.37
C ASN A 135 8.70 12.39 -27.54
N ARG A 136 8.12 13.12 -26.57
CA ARG A 136 8.82 14.13 -25.76
C ARG A 136 9.32 13.53 -24.45
N ILE A 137 10.54 13.90 -24.07
CA ILE A 137 11.13 13.59 -22.77
C ILE A 137 11.29 14.90 -22.00
N ILE A 138 10.72 14.97 -20.80
CA ILE A 138 10.81 16.10 -19.89
C ILE A 138 11.53 15.62 -18.63
N ILE A 139 12.64 16.28 -18.27
CA ILE A 139 13.36 16.03 -17.02
C ILE A 139 12.81 16.96 -15.93
N GLY A 140 12.64 16.45 -14.72
CA GLY A 140 12.16 17.23 -13.58
C GLY A 140 13.28 17.98 -12.86
N GLU A 141 13.01 19.22 -12.48
CA GLU A 141 13.89 20.04 -11.63
C GLU A 141 13.55 19.84 -10.15
N ILE A 142 14.57 19.87 -9.29
CA ILE A 142 14.40 19.88 -7.83
C ILE A 142 14.33 21.33 -7.37
N LYS A 143 13.20 21.67 -6.76
CA LYS A 143 12.88 23.03 -6.29
C LYS A 143 12.45 23.02 -4.82
N PRO A 144 12.52 24.17 -4.12
CA PRO A 144 11.80 24.37 -2.86
C PRO A 144 10.34 23.95 -3.03
N ARG A 145 9.78 23.23 -2.05
CA ARG A 145 8.46 22.57 -2.20
C ARG A 145 7.34 23.51 -2.66
N ALA A 146 7.28 24.71 -2.09
CA ALA A 146 6.28 25.71 -2.45
C ALA A 146 6.43 26.21 -3.90
N GLU A 147 7.67 26.40 -4.38
CA GLU A 147 7.96 26.76 -5.77
C GLU A 147 7.59 25.61 -6.72
N ALA A 148 7.99 24.37 -6.40
CA ALA A 148 7.67 23.18 -7.19
C ALA A 148 6.16 23.01 -7.39
N ARG A 149 5.38 23.17 -6.30
CA ARG A 149 3.92 23.11 -6.35
C ARG A 149 3.30 24.29 -7.11
N ALA A 150 3.82 25.51 -6.95
CA ALA A 150 3.33 26.67 -7.71
C ALA A 150 3.57 26.51 -9.22
N VAL A 151 4.73 25.98 -9.63
CA VAL A 151 5.05 25.66 -11.03
C VAL A 151 4.12 24.57 -11.59
N TYR A 152 3.84 23.53 -10.81
CA TYR A 152 2.87 22.48 -11.18
C TYR A 152 1.45 23.04 -11.35
N GLU A 153 0.94 23.79 -10.37
CA GLU A 153 -0.42 24.35 -10.40
C GLU A 153 -0.61 25.37 -11.54
N ALA A 154 0.42 26.18 -11.85
CA ALA A 154 0.41 27.05 -13.01
C ALA A 154 0.29 26.24 -14.31
N ALA A 155 1.20 25.28 -14.54
CA ALA A 155 1.16 24.42 -15.73
C ALA A 155 -0.17 23.66 -15.87
N ARG A 156 -0.68 23.12 -14.75
CA ARG A 156 -1.98 22.46 -14.62
C ARG A 156 -3.14 23.38 -15.04
N ALA A 157 -3.17 24.61 -14.55
CA ALA A 157 -4.18 25.61 -14.94
C ALA A 157 -4.07 25.99 -16.43
N GLU A 158 -2.85 26.26 -16.91
CA GLU A 158 -2.49 26.66 -18.28
C GLU A 158 -2.62 25.53 -19.33
N GLY A 159 -3.11 24.36 -18.93
CA GLY A 159 -3.36 23.22 -19.82
C GLY A 159 -2.09 22.47 -20.28
N ARG A 160 -0.93 22.81 -19.75
CA ARG A 160 0.35 22.11 -19.97
C ARG A 160 0.36 20.77 -19.22
N ARG A 161 1.05 19.78 -19.76
CA ARG A 161 1.29 18.53 -19.03
C ARG A 161 2.37 18.76 -17.98
N ALA A 162 2.14 18.29 -16.76
CA ALA A 162 3.10 18.44 -15.67
C ALA A 162 3.11 17.18 -14.79
N GLY A 163 4.29 16.79 -14.34
CA GLY A 163 4.51 15.78 -13.31
C GLY A 163 5.09 16.42 -12.06
N LEU A 164 4.57 16.09 -10.89
CA LEU A 164 5.04 16.57 -9.58
C LEU A 164 5.23 15.37 -8.64
N VAL A 165 6.43 15.22 -8.08
CA VAL A 165 6.74 14.22 -7.06
C VAL A 165 7.07 14.92 -5.75
N GLU A 166 6.19 14.75 -4.76
CA GLU A 166 6.32 15.27 -3.40
C GLU A 166 6.48 14.14 -2.38
N GLN A 167 7.33 14.34 -1.37
CA GLN A 167 7.31 13.52 -0.14
C GLN A 167 6.08 13.89 0.70
N GLN A 168 5.27 12.91 1.09
CA GLN A 168 4.23 13.09 2.12
C GLN A 168 4.76 12.63 3.49
N ARG A 169 5.52 11.53 3.54
CA ARG A 169 6.27 11.03 4.73
C ARG A 169 7.60 10.44 4.27
N PRO A 170 8.57 10.18 5.16
CA PRO A 170 9.90 9.74 4.75
C PRO A 170 9.95 8.49 3.86
N ASN A 171 8.93 7.63 3.88
CA ASN A 171 8.77 6.47 2.98
C ASN A 171 7.53 6.54 2.07
N LEU A 172 6.85 7.69 1.97
CA LEU A 172 5.58 7.82 1.23
C LEU A 172 5.59 9.05 0.33
N PHE A 173 5.32 8.85 -0.95
CA PHE A 173 5.41 9.86 -1.98
C PHE A 173 4.11 9.93 -2.78
N THR A 174 3.80 11.11 -3.31
CA THR A 174 2.73 11.32 -4.29
C THR A 174 3.32 11.70 -5.63
N ASN A 175 2.90 11.01 -6.69
CA ASN A 175 3.14 11.39 -8.08
C ASN A 175 1.82 11.94 -8.65
N SER A 176 1.80 13.24 -8.96
CA SER A 176 0.65 13.93 -9.56
C SER A 176 0.95 14.27 -11.01
N VAL A 177 0.09 13.86 -11.94
CA VAL A 177 0.26 14.01 -13.38
C VAL A 177 -0.94 14.78 -13.96
N ALA A 178 -0.73 16.06 -14.28
CA ALA A 178 -1.76 16.95 -14.80
C ALA A 178 -1.92 16.85 -16.32
N ASN A 179 -3.16 17.05 -16.78
CA ASN A 179 -3.53 17.22 -18.20
C ASN A 179 -3.19 16.02 -19.09
N ILE A 180 -3.48 14.80 -18.63
CA ILE A 180 -3.47 13.62 -19.48
C ILE A 180 -4.68 13.68 -20.41
N GLY A 181 -4.45 13.71 -21.72
CA GLY A 181 -5.50 13.81 -22.73
C GLY A 181 -6.35 12.53 -22.87
N PRO A 182 -7.54 12.61 -23.49
CA PRO A 182 -8.35 11.43 -23.80
C PRO A 182 -7.57 10.35 -24.57
N GLY A 183 -7.59 9.11 -24.08
CA GLY A 183 -6.83 7.99 -24.66
C GLY A 183 -5.31 8.04 -24.48
N GLU A 184 -4.75 9.13 -23.93
CA GLU A 184 -3.30 9.36 -23.85
C GLU A 184 -2.62 8.43 -22.83
N THR A 185 -1.34 8.16 -23.08
CA THR A 185 -0.45 7.46 -22.13
C THR A 185 0.73 8.36 -21.79
N VAL A 186 0.95 8.60 -20.50
CA VAL A 186 2.09 9.34 -19.94
C VAL A 186 2.89 8.40 -19.06
N LEU A 187 4.20 8.35 -19.26
CA LEU A 187 5.09 7.54 -18.43
C LEU A 187 5.85 8.46 -17.47
N VAL A 188 5.92 8.08 -16.20
CA VAL A 188 6.70 8.77 -15.18
C VAL A 188 7.74 7.82 -14.62
N GLN A 189 9.01 8.08 -14.91
CA GLN A 189 10.15 7.40 -14.33
C GLN A 189 10.65 8.21 -13.13
N ILE A 190 10.68 7.58 -11.97
CA ILE A 190 11.19 8.10 -10.71
C ILE A 190 12.39 7.23 -10.33
N GLU A 191 13.48 7.83 -9.86
CA GLU A 191 14.61 7.08 -9.34
C GLU A 191 15.00 7.50 -7.93
N TYR A 192 15.56 6.55 -7.20
CA TYR A 192 16.03 6.72 -5.84
C TYR A 192 17.31 5.91 -5.59
N GLN A 193 18.10 6.40 -4.64
CA GLN A 193 19.24 5.68 -4.09
C GLN A 193 18.86 5.12 -2.71
N ALA A 194 19.11 3.84 -2.45
CA ALA A 194 18.96 3.22 -1.12
C ALA A 194 20.25 2.42 -0.76
N PRO A 195 20.50 2.15 0.54
CA PRO A 195 21.53 1.20 0.96
C PRO A 195 21.04 -0.25 0.77
N VAL A 196 21.96 -1.20 0.77
CA VAL A 196 21.67 -2.62 0.99
C VAL A 196 21.59 -2.86 2.50
N ARG A 197 20.54 -3.54 2.97
CA ARG A 197 20.43 -3.92 4.40
C ARG A 197 21.13 -5.26 4.63
N GLN A 198 21.79 -5.42 5.78
CA GLN A 198 22.56 -6.61 6.11
C GLN A 198 22.33 -7.01 7.56
N SER A 199 22.05 -8.29 7.82
CA SER A 199 21.88 -8.86 9.16
C SER A 199 22.27 -10.34 9.12
N ALA A 200 23.00 -10.81 10.14
CA ALA A 200 23.44 -12.21 10.29
C ALA A 200 24.17 -12.80 9.05
N GLY A 201 24.90 -11.96 8.30
CA GLY A 201 25.60 -12.38 7.07
C GLY A 201 24.71 -12.49 5.81
N VAL A 202 23.41 -12.21 5.94
CA VAL A 202 22.46 -12.10 4.82
C VAL A 202 22.34 -10.63 4.42
N SER A 203 22.51 -10.34 3.14
CA SER A 203 22.20 -9.04 2.51
C SER A 203 20.79 -9.06 1.92
N SER A 204 20.14 -7.90 1.84
CA SER A 204 18.78 -7.78 1.32
C SER A 204 18.48 -6.44 0.65
N VAL A 205 17.56 -6.49 -0.32
CA VAL A 205 16.81 -5.32 -0.81
C VAL A 205 15.32 -5.61 -0.72
N ARG A 206 14.55 -4.58 -0.39
CA ARG A 206 13.09 -4.60 -0.33
C ARG A 206 12.52 -3.46 -1.15
N VAL A 207 11.46 -3.72 -1.89
CA VAL A 207 10.66 -2.72 -2.60
C VAL A 207 9.23 -2.82 -2.09
N PRO A 208 8.76 -1.83 -1.33
CA PRO A 208 7.35 -1.70 -1.02
C PRO A 208 6.54 -1.48 -2.29
N LEU A 209 5.53 -2.32 -2.54
CA LEU A 209 4.65 -2.20 -3.73
C LEU A 209 3.26 -1.66 -3.39
N VAL A 210 2.81 -1.87 -2.15
CA VAL A 210 1.46 -1.52 -1.68
C VAL A 210 1.55 -0.76 -0.35
N MET A 211 0.54 0.04 -0.07
CA MET A 211 0.31 0.64 1.25
C MET A 211 -1.05 0.16 1.75
N GLY A 212 -1.08 -0.47 2.92
CA GLY A 212 -2.35 -0.81 3.57
C GLY A 212 -3.13 0.44 3.98
N PRO A 213 -4.48 0.40 3.97
CA PRO A 213 -5.32 1.35 4.68
C PRO A 213 -4.80 1.63 6.09
N ARG A 214 -4.55 2.90 6.42
CA ARG A 214 -4.06 3.29 7.75
C ARG A 214 -5.22 3.69 8.67
N TYR A 215 -5.23 3.15 9.87
CA TYR A 215 -5.98 3.68 11.01
C TYR A 215 -5.49 5.09 11.33
N ASN A 216 -6.38 6.07 11.17
CA ASN A 216 -6.07 7.47 11.46
C ASN A 216 -6.87 7.88 12.69
N PRO A 217 -6.28 7.90 13.90
CA PRO A 217 -7.01 8.20 15.14
C PRO A 217 -7.75 9.53 15.06
N ARG A 218 -8.78 9.68 15.89
CA ARG A 218 -9.58 10.92 15.91
C ARG A 218 -8.71 12.09 16.43
N PRO A 219 -8.95 13.33 15.98
CA PRO A 219 -8.37 14.51 16.62
C PRO A 219 -8.65 14.52 18.13
N GLY A 220 -7.72 15.09 18.90
CA GLY A 220 -7.87 15.20 20.35
C GLY A 220 -9.03 16.11 20.75
N ALA A 221 -9.37 16.13 22.04
CA ALA A 221 -10.35 17.06 22.61
C ALA A 221 -9.88 18.54 22.55
N ASP A 222 -8.59 18.76 22.28
CA ASP A 222 -7.93 20.02 21.95
C ASP A 222 -8.10 20.43 20.47
N GLY A 223 -8.70 19.58 19.63
CA GLY A 223 -8.92 19.83 18.21
C GLY A 223 -7.71 19.59 17.31
N VAL A 224 -6.58 19.13 17.85
CA VAL A 224 -5.37 18.87 17.05
C VAL A 224 -5.51 17.53 16.32
N ASP A 225 -5.35 17.53 14.99
CA ASP A 225 -5.30 16.29 14.20
C ASP A 225 -3.88 15.66 14.31
N PRO A 226 -3.73 14.45 14.89
CA PRO A 226 -2.44 13.77 14.99
C PRO A 226 -1.93 13.18 13.66
N VAL A 227 -2.65 13.41 12.55
CA VAL A 227 -2.33 12.91 11.20
C VAL A 227 -2.14 14.08 10.22
N PRO A 228 -0.94 14.68 10.14
CA PRO A 228 -0.64 15.71 9.15
C PRO A 228 -0.96 15.28 7.72
N ASN A 229 -1.55 16.18 6.95
CA ASN A 229 -1.95 15.98 5.54
C ASN A 229 -2.87 14.77 5.27
N ARG A 230 -3.70 14.36 6.25
CA ARG A 230 -4.67 13.23 6.20
C ARG A 230 -5.32 13.01 4.82
N ALA A 231 -5.86 14.06 4.19
CA ALA A 231 -6.54 13.98 2.89
C ALA A 231 -5.61 13.71 1.69
N ALA A 232 -4.34 14.13 1.73
CA ALA A 232 -3.37 13.87 0.67
C ALA A 232 -2.77 12.45 0.71
N MET A 233 -3.03 11.71 1.78
CA MET A 233 -2.60 10.31 1.96
C MET A 233 -3.72 9.29 1.75
N ALA A 234 -4.98 9.75 1.61
CA ALA A 234 -6.17 8.91 1.57
C ALA A 234 -6.46 8.37 0.16
N ALA A 235 -5.59 7.49 -0.35
CA ALA A 235 -5.87 6.74 -1.58
C ALA A 235 -7.08 5.79 -1.38
N PRO A 236 -7.99 5.67 -2.37
CA PRO A 236 -9.09 4.71 -2.29
C PRO A 236 -8.58 3.26 -2.36
N VAL A 237 -9.33 2.32 -1.78
CA VAL A 237 -9.06 0.87 -1.89
C VAL A 237 -10.33 0.18 -2.34
N LEU A 238 -10.23 -0.66 -3.37
CA LEU A 238 -11.35 -1.39 -3.95
C LEU A 238 -11.63 -2.68 -3.18
N ASP A 239 -12.90 -3.09 -3.08
CA ASP A 239 -13.27 -4.39 -2.49
C ASP A 239 -12.82 -5.51 -3.45
N PRO A 240 -11.85 -6.37 -3.07
CA PRO A 240 -11.30 -7.41 -3.96
C PRO A 240 -12.29 -8.55 -4.25
N ARG A 241 -13.50 -8.50 -3.66
CA ARG A 241 -14.63 -9.39 -3.97
C ARG A 241 -15.54 -8.83 -5.07
N ARG A 242 -15.29 -7.60 -5.53
CA ARG A 242 -16.10 -6.85 -6.50
C ARG A 242 -15.31 -6.34 -7.70
N TYR A 243 -14.00 -6.17 -7.55
CA TYR A 243 -13.08 -5.65 -8.56
C TYR A 243 -11.84 -6.54 -8.62
N ASP A 244 -11.32 -6.76 -9.83
CA ASP A 244 -10.01 -7.39 -10.03
C ASP A 244 -8.89 -6.54 -9.40
N ARG A 245 -7.75 -7.18 -9.10
CA ARG A 245 -6.56 -6.45 -8.61
C ARG A 245 -6.01 -5.55 -9.71
N THR A 246 -5.73 -4.30 -9.34
CA THR A 246 -5.21 -3.28 -10.24
C THR A 246 -3.70 -3.15 -10.10
N ASN A 247 -3.10 -2.20 -10.82
CA ASN A 247 -1.68 -1.83 -10.70
C ASN A 247 -0.72 -3.05 -10.84
N PRO A 248 -0.68 -3.72 -12.01
CA PRO A 248 0.33 -4.75 -12.29
C PRO A 248 1.75 -4.18 -12.21
N VAL A 249 2.65 -5.01 -11.69
CA VAL A 249 4.08 -4.71 -11.47
C VAL A 249 4.93 -5.77 -12.15
N SER A 250 5.89 -5.34 -12.96
CA SER A 250 7.04 -6.17 -13.38
C SER A 250 8.27 -5.75 -12.57
N ILE A 251 9.10 -6.73 -12.17
CA ILE A 251 10.28 -6.48 -11.33
C ILE A 251 11.51 -7.16 -11.95
N ARG A 252 12.61 -6.40 -12.04
CA ARG A 252 13.90 -6.82 -12.57
C ARG A 252 15.03 -6.33 -11.66
N VAL A 253 15.99 -7.20 -11.34
CA VAL A 253 17.13 -6.89 -10.47
C VAL A 253 18.43 -7.31 -11.13
N GLN A 254 19.33 -6.36 -11.33
CA GLN A 254 20.74 -6.59 -11.63
C GLN A 254 21.52 -6.59 -10.30
N LEU A 255 22.03 -7.75 -9.90
CA LEU A 255 22.66 -7.98 -8.60
C LEU A 255 24.19 -8.11 -8.74
N GLN A 256 24.91 -7.05 -8.40
CA GLN A 256 26.38 -6.97 -8.44
C GLN A 256 26.96 -6.50 -7.09
N PRO A 257 27.00 -7.36 -6.06
CA PRO A 257 27.30 -6.96 -4.68
C PRO A 257 28.81 -6.78 -4.37
N GLY A 258 29.71 -6.93 -5.35
CA GLY A 258 31.15 -6.81 -5.11
C GLY A 258 31.75 -7.92 -4.21
N PHE A 259 31.18 -9.13 -4.31
CA PHE A 259 31.70 -10.38 -3.76
C PHE A 259 31.04 -11.58 -4.48
N GLN A 260 31.63 -12.77 -4.35
CA GLN A 260 31.04 -14.00 -4.91
C GLN A 260 29.73 -14.33 -4.19
N LEU A 261 28.64 -14.41 -4.95
CA LEU A 261 27.31 -14.75 -4.46
C LEU A 261 27.22 -16.20 -4.02
N GLY A 262 26.58 -16.43 -2.87
CA GLY A 262 26.15 -17.73 -2.39
C GLY A 262 24.71 -18.03 -2.81
N GLU A 263 23.85 -18.24 -1.82
CA GLU A 263 22.42 -18.43 -2.03
C GLU A 263 21.74 -17.09 -2.36
N VAL A 264 20.71 -17.14 -3.22
CA VAL A 264 19.83 -16.01 -3.55
C VAL A 264 18.38 -16.49 -3.45
N LYS A 265 17.52 -15.73 -2.77
CA LYS A 265 16.10 -16.06 -2.53
C LYS A 265 15.23 -14.83 -2.69
N SER A 266 14.00 -15.01 -3.17
CA SER A 266 12.92 -14.04 -2.94
C SER A 266 11.91 -14.64 -1.96
N ALA A 267 11.44 -13.85 -1.00
CA ALA A 267 10.58 -14.35 0.07
C ALA A 267 9.10 -14.48 -0.33
N TYR A 268 8.62 -13.59 -1.20
CA TYR A 268 7.18 -13.39 -1.44
C TYR A 268 6.74 -13.54 -2.90
N HIS A 269 7.69 -13.73 -3.82
CA HIS A 269 7.46 -13.78 -5.27
C HIS A 269 8.28 -14.91 -5.91
N ALA A 270 7.71 -15.59 -6.91
CA ALA A 270 8.46 -16.53 -7.73
C ALA A 270 9.39 -15.77 -8.68
N VAL A 271 10.67 -16.16 -8.73
CA VAL A 271 11.69 -15.50 -9.56
C VAL A 271 12.48 -16.49 -10.41
N VAL A 272 12.80 -16.06 -11.63
CA VAL A 272 13.82 -16.67 -12.48
C VAL A 272 15.14 -15.92 -12.24
N ASP A 273 16.16 -16.67 -11.84
CA ASP A 273 17.52 -16.21 -11.59
C ASP A 273 18.44 -16.70 -12.71
N ARG A 274 19.26 -15.80 -13.27
CA ARG A 274 20.24 -16.09 -14.33
C ARG A 274 21.61 -15.49 -13.97
N PRO A 275 22.74 -16.16 -14.29
CA PRO A 275 24.05 -15.54 -14.16
C PRO A 275 24.23 -14.39 -15.16
N GLU A 276 24.84 -13.28 -14.73
CA GLU A 276 25.14 -12.12 -15.57
C GLU A 276 26.55 -11.58 -15.25
N GLY A 277 27.55 -12.08 -16.00
CA GLY A 277 28.95 -11.76 -15.74
C GLY A 277 29.40 -12.25 -14.35
N ALA A 278 29.88 -11.34 -13.52
CA ALA A 278 30.21 -11.60 -12.11
C ALA A 278 29.03 -11.40 -11.14
N GLY A 279 27.84 -11.06 -11.66
CA GLY A 279 26.61 -10.87 -10.91
C GLY A 279 25.49 -11.80 -11.36
N ARG A 280 24.25 -11.45 -11.01
CA ARG A 280 23.05 -12.21 -11.38
C ARG A 280 21.95 -11.26 -11.86
N PHE A 281 21.13 -11.71 -12.81
CA PHE A 281 19.94 -11.04 -13.29
C PHE A 281 18.71 -11.82 -12.82
N ILE A 282 17.86 -11.17 -12.01
CA ILE A 282 16.67 -11.76 -11.41
C ILE A 282 15.44 -11.07 -12.01
N MET A 283 14.42 -11.85 -12.37
CA MET A 283 13.13 -11.35 -12.87
C MET A 283 11.97 -12.19 -12.32
N LEU A 284 10.76 -11.63 -12.24
CA LEU A 284 9.56 -12.39 -11.86
C LEU A 284 9.30 -13.54 -12.85
N THR A 285 8.90 -14.70 -12.35
CA THR A 285 8.56 -15.87 -13.18
C THR A 285 7.33 -15.62 -14.04
N ASP A 286 6.29 -15.00 -13.45
CA ASP A 286 5.00 -14.76 -14.10
C ASP A 286 4.97 -13.44 -14.92
N GLY A 287 6.11 -12.73 -15.01
CA GLY A 287 6.27 -11.46 -15.72
C GLY A 287 5.67 -10.26 -14.99
N GLU A 288 4.35 -10.25 -14.80
CA GLU A 288 3.60 -9.21 -14.06
C GLU A 288 2.81 -9.81 -12.90
N VAL A 289 2.84 -9.14 -11.75
CA VAL A 289 2.10 -9.52 -10.52
C VAL A 289 1.33 -8.31 -9.98
N PRO A 290 0.22 -8.49 -9.26
CA PRO A 290 -0.47 -7.36 -8.63
C PRO A 290 0.38 -6.72 -7.54
N ALA A 291 0.35 -5.39 -7.43
CA ALA A 291 0.94 -4.64 -6.32
C ALA A 291 0.18 -4.90 -5.00
N ASP A 292 0.32 -6.09 -4.39
CA ASP A 292 -0.40 -6.50 -3.16
C ASP A 292 0.51 -6.89 -1.97
N ARG A 293 1.83 -6.90 -2.13
CA ARG A 293 2.81 -7.19 -1.06
C ARG A 293 4.18 -6.60 -1.39
N ASP A 294 5.07 -6.51 -0.42
CA ASP A 294 6.46 -6.13 -0.66
C ASP A 294 7.20 -7.17 -1.52
N PHE A 295 8.07 -6.70 -2.42
CA PHE A 295 9.10 -7.56 -3.01
C PHE A 295 10.34 -7.53 -2.11
N GLU A 296 10.81 -8.70 -1.67
CA GLU A 296 12.08 -8.85 -0.95
C GLU A 296 12.97 -9.85 -1.70
N LEU A 297 14.23 -9.48 -1.90
CA LEU A 297 15.30 -10.33 -2.42
C LEU A 297 16.43 -10.36 -1.39
N THR A 298 16.83 -11.56 -0.96
CA THR A 298 17.93 -11.79 -0.02
C THR A 298 19.04 -12.60 -0.69
N TRP A 299 20.28 -12.39 -0.26
CA TRP A 299 21.44 -13.16 -0.71
C TRP A 299 22.52 -13.28 0.35
N THR A 300 23.36 -14.30 0.22
CA THR A 300 24.57 -14.48 1.03
C THR A 300 25.84 -14.30 0.21
N ALA A 301 26.96 -14.05 0.87
CA ALA A 301 28.27 -14.27 0.28
C ALA A 301 28.59 -15.78 0.27
N ALA A 302 29.42 -16.22 -0.68
CA ALA A 302 30.08 -17.51 -0.59
C ALA A 302 30.93 -17.57 0.69
N ALA A 303 31.09 -18.78 1.24
CA ALA A 303 31.85 -18.98 2.48
C ALA A 303 33.30 -18.44 2.36
N SER A 304 33.83 -17.95 3.48
CA SER A 304 35.16 -17.32 3.63
C SER A 304 35.44 -16.04 2.81
N ALA A 305 34.42 -15.35 2.25
CA ALA A 305 34.62 -14.17 1.39
C ALA A 305 34.05 -12.82 1.91
N ALA A 306 33.53 -12.76 3.15
CA ALA A 306 32.94 -11.55 3.72
C ALA A 306 33.91 -10.83 4.68
N PRO A 307 34.45 -9.63 4.34
CA PRO A 307 35.25 -8.83 5.26
C PRO A 307 34.39 -8.32 6.43
N GLN A 308 34.92 -8.37 7.65
CA GLN A 308 34.26 -7.85 8.84
C GLN A 308 34.05 -6.32 8.76
N ALA A 309 34.94 -5.62 8.07
CA ALA A 309 34.80 -4.20 7.77
C ALA A 309 35.05 -3.91 6.28
N ARG A 310 34.32 -2.92 5.73
CA ARG A 310 34.55 -2.35 4.39
C ARG A 310 34.35 -0.84 4.44
N LEU A 311 35.19 -0.11 3.71
CA LEU A 311 35.04 1.32 3.45
C LEU A 311 34.80 1.54 1.96
N PHE A 312 33.81 2.35 1.62
CA PHE A 312 33.50 2.74 0.25
C PHE A 312 33.60 4.25 0.09
N ARG A 313 33.96 4.74 -1.11
CA ARG A 313 34.03 6.17 -1.46
C ARG A 313 33.28 6.50 -2.76
N GLU A 314 32.90 7.76 -2.90
CA GLU A 314 32.37 8.37 -4.12
C GLU A 314 32.74 9.86 -4.14
N ARG A 315 33.29 10.37 -5.25
CA ARG A 315 33.63 11.79 -5.40
C ARG A 315 32.61 12.52 -6.26
N ILE A 316 31.90 13.51 -5.71
CA ILE A 316 30.85 14.29 -6.38
C ILE A 316 31.11 15.79 -6.17
N GLY A 317 31.09 16.58 -7.23
CA GLY A 317 31.25 18.04 -7.14
C GLY A 317 32.62 18.52 -6.62
N GLY A 318 33.64 17.65 -6.66
CA GLY A 318 34.95 17.90 -6.08
C GLY A 318 35.11 17.41 -4.63
N GLU A 319 34.03 16.98 -4.00
CA GLU A 319 33.94 16.56 -2.59
C GLU A 319 33.95 15.03 -2.47
N ASP A 320 34.62 14.47 -1.44
CA ASP A 320 34.71 13.03 -1.21
C ASP A 320 33.71 12.56 -0.13
N TYR A 321 32.83 11.62 -0.50
CA TYR A 321 31.84 10.99 0.37
C TYR A 321 32.19 9.54 0.61
N LEU A 322 32.09 9.06 1.86
CA LEU A 322 32.41 7.69 2.22
C LEU A 322 31.30 7.02 3.02
N MET A 323 31.29 5.69 2.98
CA MET A 323 30.42 4.86 3.81
C MET A 323 31.20 3.66 4.36
N ALA A 324 31.35 3.63 5.68
CA ALA A 324 31.94 2.52 6.42
C ALA A 324 30.86 1.52 6.83
N PHE A 325 31.14 0.23 6.65
CA PHE A 325 30.38 -0.89 7.20
C PHE A 325 31.31 -1.67 8.13
N VAL A 326 30.95 -1.87 9.39
CA VAL A 326 31.74 -2.65 10.36
C VAL A 326 30.83 -3.60 11.12
N THR A 327 30.97 -4.89 10.84
CA THR A 327 30.35 -5.97 11.61
C THR A 327 31.26 -6.32 12.79
N PRO A 328 30.81 -6.17 14.05
CA PRO A 328 31.63 -6.51 15.21
C PRO A 328 31.85 -8.04 15.30
N PRO A 329 32.96 -8.49 15.91
CA PRO A 329 33.22 -9.91 16.10
C PRO A 329 32.17 -10.56 17.02
N SER A 330 31.79 -11.80 16.71
CA SER A 330 30.90 -12.58 17.57
C SER A 330 31.64 -13.05 18.83
N ALA A 331 31.59 -12.25 19.91
CA ALA A 331 32.08 -12.66 21.22
C ALA A 331 31.37 -13.94 21.70
N ALA A 332 32.14 -14.99 21.99
CA ALA A 332 31.61 -16.27 22.46
C ALA A 332 31.21 -16.25 23.95
N ASN A 333 31.86 -15.39 24.74
CA ASN A 333 31.77 -15.37 26.19
C ASN A 333 31.12 -14.06 26.69
N THR A 334 29.80 -13.95 26.57
CA THR A 334 29.01 -12.93 27.28
C THR A 334 28.11 -13.63 28.29
N VAL A 335 28.04 -13.10 29.52
CA VAL A 335 27.09 -13.59 30.52
C VAL A 335 25.70 -13.16 30.08
N GLU A 336 24.78 -14.12 29.96
CA GLU A 336 23.38 -13.84 29.61
C GLU A 336 22.72 -13.06 30.76
N ALA A 337 22.47 -11.77 30.54
CA ALA A 337 21.78 -10.93 31.53
C ALA A 337 20.33 -11.40 31.71
N SER A 338 19.85 -11.37 32.96
CA SER A 338 18.42 -11.58 33.25
C SER A 338 17.59 -10.47 32.61
N ARG A 339 16.42 -10.80 32.07
CA ARG A 339 15.60 -9.85 31.30
C ARG A 339 14.35 -9.43 32.06
N GLU A 340 13.79 -8.30 31.64
CA GLU A 340 12.45 -7.86 31.97
C GLU A 340 11.74 -7.49 30.66
N ILE A 341 10.83 -8.34 30.17
CA ILE A 341 10.30 -8.24 28.80
C ILE A 341 8.80 -7.94 28.78
N VAL A 342 8.42 -6.77 28.27
CA VAL A 342 7.01 -6.46 27.97
C VAL A 342 6.73 -6.75 26.51
N PHE A 343 5.94 -7.77 26.23
CA PHE A 343 5.41 -8.02 24.90
C PHE A 343 4.19 -7.16 24.65
N VAL A 344 4.13 -6.46 23.52
CA VAL A 344 2.95 -5.69 23.08
C VAL A 344 2.45 -6.32 21.78
N ILE A 345 1.18 -6.69 21.73
CA ILE A 345 0.58 -7.35 20.56
C ILE A 345 -0.68 -6.62 20.08
N ASP A 346 -0.62 -6.21 18.82
CA ASP A 346 -1.71 -5.61 18.07
C ASP A 346 -2.79 -6.66 17.75
N ASN A 347 -4.03 -6.38 18.13
CA ASN A 347 -5.21 -7.18 17.81
C ASN A 347 -6.25 -6.41 16.98
N SER A 348 -5.86 -5.32 16.30
CA SER A 348 -6.73 -4.48 15.47
C SER A 348 -7.30 -5.20 14.23
N GLY A 349 -8.26 -4.57 13.54
CA GLY A 349 -8.91 -5.14 12.36
C GLY A 349 -7.99 -5.42 11.16
N SER A 350 -6.88 -4.70 11.01
CA SER A 350 -5.88 -4.94 9.94
C SER A 350 -5.03 -6.19 10.18
N MET A 351 -4.88 -6.59 11.44
CA MET A 351 -4.25 -7.85 11.85
C MET A 351 -5.11 -9.09 11.53
N SER A 352 -6.24 -8.95 10.83
CA SER A 352 -7.13 -10.07 10.46
C SER A 352 -6.45 -11.15 9.60
N GLY A 353 -7.00 -12.37 9.64
CA GLY A 353 -6.56 -13.47 8.78
C GLY A 353 -5.13 -13.97 9.09
N PRO A 354 -4.19 -13.96 8.12
CA PRO A 354 -2.83 -14.46 8.32
C PRO A 354 -2.02 -13.67 9.37
N SER A 355 -2.20 -12.35 9.45
CA SER A 355 -1.39 -11.47 10.30
C SER A 355 -1.51 -11.86 11.79
N MET A 356 -2.72 -12.06 12.31
CA MET A 356 -2.94 -12.52 13.68
C MET A 356 -2.38 -13.93 13.92
N ARG A 357 -2.37 -14.82 12.91
CA ARG A 357 -1.71 -16.14 13.04
C ARG A 357 -0.19 -16.00 13.17
N GLN A 358 0.41 -15.09 12.41
CA GLN A 358 1.84 -14.76 12.49
C GLN A 358 2.19 -14.13 13.85
N ALA A 359 1.42 -13.14 14.30
CA ALA A 359 1.61 -12.46 15.59
C ALA A 359 1.49 -13.42 16.78
N LYS A 360 0.43 -14.27 16.81
CA LYS A 360 0.27 -15.33 17.83
C LYS A 360 1.43 -16.30 17.82
N ALA A 361 1.79 -16.86 16.66
CA ALA A 361 2.89 -17.82 16.57
C ALA A 361 4.23 -17.20 17.03
N SER A 362 4.48 -15.93 16.69
CA SER A 362 5.66 -15.18 17.09
C SER A 362 5.73 -14.97 18.60
N LEU A 363 4.61 -14.56 19.22
CA LEU A 363 4.54 -14.35 20.65
C LEU A 363 4.55 -15.67 21.45
N LEU A 364 3.92 -16.73 20.96
CA LEU A 364 4.00 -18.07 21.57
C LEU A 364 5.43 -18.63 21.51
N TYR A 365 6.16 -18.42 20.41
CA TYR A 365 7.59 -18.72 20.32
C TYR A 365 8.40 -17.85 21.31
N ALA A 366 8.11 -16.56 21.41
CA ALA A 366 8.79 -15.67 22.34
C ALA A 366 8.61 -16.10 23.82
N LEU A 367 7.41 -16.51 24.20
CA LEU A 367 7.11 -17.05 25.53
C LEU A 367 7.80 -18.40 25.81
N SER A 368 8.14 -19.20 24.79
CA SER A 368 8.95 -20.43 24.96
C SER A 368 10.47 -20.18 25.03
N ARG A 369 10.91 -18.93 24.79
CA ARG A 369 12.31 -18.48 24.88
C ARG A 369 12.64 -17.70 26.17
N LEU A 370 11.65 -17.53 27.06
CA LEU A 370 11.87 -17.04 28.41
C LEU A 370 12.53 -18.11 29.29
N LYS A 371 13.36 -17.68 30.24
CA LYS A 371 14.11 -18.51 31.19
C LYS A 371 13.61 -18.22 32.59
N ALA A 372 13.73 -19.16 33.54
CA ALA A 372 13.24 -18.98 34.92
C ALA A 372 13.84 -17.76 35.67
N GLY A 373 14.97 -17.21 35.19
CA GLY A 373 15.53 -15.96 35.71
C GLY A 373 14.88 -14.67 35.18
N ASP A 374 14.07 -14.72 34.11
CA ASP A 374 13.42 -13.57 33.48
C ASP A 374 12.12 -13.13 34.20
N ARG A 375 11.72 -11.88 34.00
CA ARG A 375 10.35 -11.40 34.25
C ARG A 375 9.71 -10.96 32.93
N PHE A 376 8.38 -11.09 32.80
CA PHE A 376 7.67 -10.71 31.58
C PHE A 376 6.24 -10.19 31.83
N ASN A 377 5.65 -9.52 30.83
CA ASN A 377 4.22 -9.23 30.77
C ASN A 377 3.75 -9.24 29.30
N VAL A 378 2.44 -9.34 29.08
CA VAL A 378 1.82 -9.21 27.75
C VAL A 378 0.79 -8.09 27.78
N VAL A 379 0.86 -7.16 26.83
CA VAL A 379 -0.11 -6.08 26.63
C VAL A 379 -0.76 -6.27 25.27
N ARG A 380 -2.07 -6.52 25.22
CA ARG A 380 -2.83 -6.54 23.96
C ARG A 380 -3.44 -5.16 23.71
N PHE A 381 -3.55 -4.74 22.44
CA PHE A 381 -4.25 -3.50 22.11
C PHE A 381 -5.02 -3.55 20.77
N ASP A 382 -6.14 -2.83 20.75
CA ASP A 382 -6.93 -2.43 19.58
C ASP A 382 -7.24 -0.92 19.70
N ASP A 383 -8.51 -0.49 19.71
CA ASP A 383 -8.91 0.83 20.21
C ASP A 383 -8.93 0.90 21.76
N THR A 384 -8.74 -0.24 22.43
CA THR A 384 -8.58 -0.37 23.88
C THR A 384 -7.29 -1.12 24.22
N LEU A 385 -6.81 -1.07 25.47
CA LEU A 385 -5.63 -1.82 25.90
C LEU A 385 -5.93 -2.76 27.08
N THR A 386 -5.17 -3.85 27.21
CA THR A 386 -5.19 -4.68 28.43
C THR A 386 -3.79 -5.25 28.69
N LYS A 387 -3.21 -4.90 29.85
CA LYS A 387 -2.08 -5.63 30.43
C LYS A 387 -2.61 -6.95 31.01
N LEU A 388 -1.98 -8.08 30.70
CA LEU A 388 -2.34 -9.39 31.23
C LEU A 388 -2.13 -9.47 32.74
N PHE A 389 -1.01 -8.92 33.21
CA PHE A 389 -0.68 -8.74 34.62
C PHE A 389 -0.51 -7.24 34.95
N PRO A 390 -0.71 -6.78 36.20
CA PRO A 390 -0.53 -5.36 36.55
C PRO A 390 0.90 -4.84 36.34
N ASP A 391 1.88 -5.70 36.62
CA ASP A 391 3.34 -5.50 36.49
C ASP A 391 3.95 -6.76 35.82
N THR A 392 5.25 -6.77 35.52
CA THR A 392 5.93 -7.98 35.04
C THR A 392 5.94 -9.09 36.10
N VAL A 393 5.77 -10.34 35.70
CA VAL A 393 5.74 -11.52 36.59
C VAL A 393 6.93 -12.45 36.28
N PRO A 394 7.34 -13.35 37.19
CA PRO A 394 8.38 -14.34 36.90
C PRO A 394 7.99 -15.22 35.71
N ALA A 395 8.96 -15.66 34.93
CA ALA A 395 8.75 -16.62 33.84
C ALA A 395 8.67 -18.08 34.34
N ASP A 396 7.78 -18.34 35.30
CA ASP A 396 7.43 -19.68 35.77
C ASP A 396 6.30 -20.33 34.95
N ALA A 397 6.01 -21.60 35.21
CA ALA A 397 5.04 -22.37 34.42
C ALA A 397 3.61 -21.81 34.49
N GLU A 398 3.16 -21.33 35.65
CA GLU A 398 1.78 -20.87 35.88
C GLU A 398 1.50 -19.57 35.13
N HIS A 399 2.41 -18.59 35.24
CA HIS A 399 2.32 -17.34 34.51
C HIS A 399 2.49 -17.55 32.99
N LEU A 400 3.39 -18.45 32.57
CA LEU A 400 3.60 -18.77 31.15
C LEU A 400 2.39 -19.47 30.52
N ASP A 401 1.74 -20.41 31.21
CA ASP A 401 0.53 -21.08 30.68
C ASP A 401 -0.67 -20.14 30.64
N THR A 402 -0.83 -19.27 31.63
CA THR A 402 -1.81 -18.17 31.62
C THR A 402 -1.60 -17.28 30.38
N ALA A 403 -0.35 -16.90 30.10
CA ALA A 403 -0.01 -16.10 28.92
C ALA A 403 -0.22 -16.83 27.59
N ARG A 404 0.11 -18.13 27.51
CA ARG A 404 -0.14 -18.96 26.31
C ARG A 404 -1.64 -19.06 25.99
N GLN A 405 -2.49 -19.21 27.01
CA GLN A 405 -3.94 -19.24 26.84
C GLN A 405 -4.47 -17.87 26.36
N PHE A 406 -4.07 -16.78 27.02
CA PHE A 406 -4.43 -15.41 26.65
C PHE A 406 -4.08 -15.08 25.19
N VAL A 407 -2.83 -15.36 24.78
CA VAL A 407 -2.36 -15.12 23.41
C VAL A 407 -3.09 -16.00 22.40
N SER A 408 -3.37 -17.27 22.74
CA SER A 408 -4.14 -18.18 21.89
C SER A 408 -5.58 -17.70 21.67
N GLY A 409 -6.17 -16.99 22.63
CA GLY A 409 -7.53 -16.46 22.58
C GLY A 409 -7.72 -15.10 21.86
N LEU A 410 -6.66 -14.42 21.43
CA LEU A 410 -6.78 -13.09 20.79
C LEU A 410 -7.53 -13.12 19.45
N GLU A 411 -8.36 -12.12 19.16
CA GLU A 411 -9.07 -11.99 17.88
C GLU A 411 -8.86 -10.61 17.26
N ALA A 412 -8.78 -10.55 15.93
CA ALA A 412 -8.53 -9.33 15.17
C ALA A 412 -9.81 -8.50 15.00
N ARG A 413 -9.90 -7.33 15.64
CA ARG A 413 -11.07 -6.46 15.69
C ARG A 413 -10.70 -5.05 16.16
N GLY A 414 -11.53 -4.05 15.86
CA GLY A 414 -11.38 -2.71 16.42
C GLY A 414 -10.29 -1.85 15.76
N GLY A 415 -10.01 -0.71 16.37
CA GLY A 415 -9.03 0.28 15.94
C GLY A 415 -7.57 -0.07 16.32
N THR A 416 -6.66 0.90 16.16
CA THR A 416 -5.21 0.68 16.30
C THR A 416 -4.54 1.80 17.11
N GLU A 417 -4.90 1.93 18.39
CA GLU A 417 -4.39 2.97 19.30
C GLU A 417 -3.02 2.62 19.90
N MET A 418 -1.98 2.68 19.05
CA MET A 418 -0.61 2.30 19.43
C MET A 418 0.02 3.15 20.54
N VAL A 419 -0.31 4.44 20.66
CA VAL A 419 0.37 5.36 21.59
C VAL A 419 0.05 5.04 23.06
N PRO A 420 -1.21 4.84 23.48
CA PRO A 420 -1.53 4.34 24.82
C PRO A 420 -0.88 2.98 25.14
N ALA A 421 -0.87 2.05 24.19
CA ALA A 421 -0.27 0.72 24.36
C ALA A 421 1.26 0.79 24.54
N LEU A 422 1.94 1.65 23.77
CA LEU A 422 3.36 1.93 23.93
C LEU A 422 3.65 2.52 25.32
N ARG A 423 2.90 3.52 25.77
CA ARG A 423 3.09 4.12 27.11
C ARG A 423 2.97 3.07 28.21
N ALA A 424 1.91 2.26 28.17
CA ALA A 424 1.66 1.18 29.11
C ALA A 424 2.77 0.09 29.13
N ALA A 425 3.62 0.03 28.10
CA ALA A 425 4.77 -0.86 28.00
C ALA A 425 6.12 -0.19 28.30
N LEU A 426 6.25 1.13 28.09
CA LEU A 426 7.42 1.91 28.51
C LEU A 426 7.42 2.25 30.00
N GLU A 427 6.24 2.30 30.63
CA GLU A 427 6.03 2.49 32.07
C GLU A 427 6.89 1.53 32.91
N ASP A 428 7.89 2.08 33.61
CA ASP A 428 8.88 1.32 34.36
C ASP A 428 8.79 1.66 35.86
N PRO A 429 8.21 0.76 36.70
CA PRO A 429 8.15 0.96 38.15
C PRO A 429 9.50 0.73 38.85
N ARG A 430 10.56 0.39 38.10
CA ARG A 430 11.90 0.09 38.61
C ARG A 430 12.99 0.78 37.75
N PRO A 431 12.98 2.13 37.60
CA PRO A 431 13.93 2.83 36.73
C PRO A 431 15.40 2.62 37.12
N GLU A 432 15.67 2.38 38.41
CA GLU A 432 17.01 2.14 38.96
C GLU A 432 17.46 0.66 38.91
N ASP A 433 16.65 -0.27 38.37
CA ASP A 433 17.02 -1.68 38.31
C ASP A 433 18.08 -1.95 37.23
N THR A 434 19.32 -2.11 37.69
CA THR A 434 20.50 -2.49 36.90
C THR A 434 20.73 -4.01 36.85
N SER A 435 19.97 -4.82 37.59
CA SER A 435 20.10 -6.28 37.58
C SER A 435 19.48 -6.93 36.33
N ARG A 436 18.63 -6.19 35.61
CA ARG A 436 17.85 -6.67 34.47
C ARG A 436 17.92 -5.75 33.27
N VAL A 437 18.01 -6.33 32.08
CA VAL A 437 17.83 -5.60 30.82
C VAL A 437 16.33 -5.49 30.53
N ARG A 438 15.76 -4.28 30.66
CA ARG A 438 14.36 -4.00 30.32
C ARG A 438 14.19 -3.92 28.80
N GLN A 439 13.30 -4.75 28.26
CA GLN A 439 13.02 -4.89 26.84
C GLN A 439 11.52 -4.75 26.57
N VAL A 440 11.16 -4.12 25.47
CA VAL A 440 9.79 -4.09 24.94
C VAL A 440 9.83 -4.69 23.54
N VAL A 441 8.94 -5.65 23.25
CA VAL A 441 8.85 -6.30 21.94
C VAL A 441 7.44 -6.05 21.39
N PHE A 442 7.34 -5.24 20.34
CA PHE A 442 6.08 -4.69 19.86
C PHE A 442 5.71 -5.31 18.49
N LEU A 443 4.65 -6.12 18.45
CA LEU A 443 4.16 -6.85 17.28
C LEU A 443 2.95 -6.15 16.68
N THR A 444 3.05 -5.68 15.43
CA THR A 444 2.00 -4.92 14.71
C THR A 444 2.29 -4.92 13.20
N ASP A 445 1.32 -4.56 12.36
CA ASP A 445 1.58 -4.17 10.97
C ASP A 445 1.98 -2.68 10.83
N GLY A 446 1.79 -1.88 11.88
CA GLY A 446 2.10 -0.45 11.91
C GLY A 446 1.20 0.42 11.05
N ALA A 447 -0.01 -0.04 10.72
CA ALA A 447 -0.97 0.64 9.85
C ALA A 447 -1.60 1.89 10.48
N ILE A 448 -0.79 2.81 11.02
CA ILE A 448 -1.26 4.04 11.70
C ILE A 448 -0.92 5.34 10.96
N GLY A 449 -1.76 6.35 11.19
CA GLY A 449 -1.61 7.72 10.70
C GLY A 449 -0.77 8.64 11.59
N ASN A 450 -0.53 8.30 12.86
CA ASN A 450 0.15 9.13 13.85
C ASN A 450 1.57 8.62 14.20
N ASP A 451 2.31 8.17 13.19
CA ASP A 451 3.69 7.65 13.34
C ASP A 451 4.64 8.63 14.05
N GLN A 452 4.60 9.93 13.74
CA GLN A 452 5.41 10.93 14.45
C GLN A 452 5.08 11.00 15.95
N GLN A 453 3.81 10.89 16.34
CA GLN A 453 3.39 10.93 17.75
C GLN A 453 3.96 9.72 18.51
N LEU A 454 4.03 8.55 17.87
CA LEU A 454 4.69 7.36 18.42
C LEU A 454 6.19 7.60 18.60
N ILE A 455 6.88 8.12 17.56
CA ILE A 455 8.32 8.41 17.57
C ILE A 455 8.67 9.41 18.69
N ASP A 456 7.91 10.49 18.82
CA ASP A 456 8.10 11.48 19.89
C ASP A 456 7.88 10.88 21.29
N THR A 457 6.92 9.96 21.44
CA THR A 457 6.67 9.23 22.70
C THR A 457 7.82 8.30 23.03
N ILE A 458 8.39 7.57 22.06
CA ILE A 458 9.61 6.77 22.29
C ILE A 458 10.78 7.69 22.71
N ALA A 459 10.97 8.80 22.00
CA ALA A 459 12.07 9.73 22.26
C ALA A 459 12.02 10.36 23.67
N ARG A 460 10.83 10.58 24.23
CA ARG A 460 10.63 11.14 25.58
C ARG A 460 10.55 10.08 26.69
N GLU A 461 9.84 8.98 26.46
CA GLU A 461 9.30 8.14 27.55
C GLU A 461 10.01 6.78 27.68
N ARG A 462 11.02 6.46 26.84
CA ARG A 462 11.70 5.15 26.81
C ARG A 462 12.39 4.72 28.12
N GLY A 463 12.95 5.67 28.88
CA GLY A 463 13.74 5.38 30.09
C GLY A 463 14.96 4.47 29.81
N ARG A 464 15.15 3.42 30.64
CA ARG A 464 16.16 2.37 30.41
C ARG A 464 15.77 1.31 29.36
N SER A 465 14.52 1.31 28.89
CA SER A 465 13.99 0.25 28.00
C SER A 465 14.68 0.18 26.64
N ARG A 466 14.88 -1.03 26.10
CA ARG A 466 15.17 -1.24 24.67
C ARG A 466 13.90 -1.70 23.94
N LEU A 467 13.47 -0.99 22.90
CA LEU A 467 12.25 -1.29 22.13
C LEU A 467 12.59 -1.95 20.79
N PHE A 468 12.09 -3.17 20.59
CA PHE A 468 12.25 -3.97 19.39
C PHE A 468 10.91 -4.04 18.66
N MET A 469 10.93 -3.77 17.35
CA MET A 469 9.72 -3.72 16.52
C MET A 469 9.62 -4.98 15.67
N VAL A 470 8.44 -5.61 15.65
CA VAL A 470 8.15 -6.80 14.83
C VAL A 470 7.01 -6.47 13.87
N GLY A 471 7.38 -6.25 12.61
CA GLY A 471 6.44 -5.94 11.53
C GLY A 471 5.80 -7.21 11.01
N ILE A 472 4.48 -7.28 11.09
CA ILE A 472 3.67 -8.44 10.72
C ILE A 472 2.96 -8.22 9.39
N GLY A 473 2.82 -9.26 8.57
CA GLY A 473 2.03 -9.25 7.35
C GLY A 473 2.80 -8.89 6.07
N SER A 474 2.05 -8.63 5.00
CA SER A 474 2.57 -8.58 3.62
C SER A 474 3.19 -7.25 3.18
N ALA A 475 2.88 -6.15 3.88
CA ALA A 475 3.42 -4.81 3.62
C ALA A 475 3.28 -3.90 4.87
N PRO A 476 3.93 -4.24 6.01
CA PRO A 476 3.88 -3.42 7.22
C PRO A 476 4.61 -2.08 7.01
N ASN A 477 4.28 -1.10 7.85
CA ASN A 477 4.84 0.26 7.81
C ASN A 477 6.30 0.29 8.26
N THR A 478 7.20 -0.19 7.40
CA THR A 478 8.62 -0.42 7.67
C THR A 478 9.34 0.82 8.20
N PHE A 479 9.02 2.03 7.73
CA PHE A 479 9.55 3.28 8.29
C PHE A 479 9.29 3.43 9.79
N LEU A 480 8.04 3.21 10.22
CA LEU A 480 7.67 3.30 11.63
C LEU A 480 8.38 2.21 12.46
N MET A 481 8.55 1.02 11.90
CA MET A 481 9.25 -0.07 12.58
C MET A 481 10.76 0.21 12.72
N THR A 482 11.43 0.64 11.66
CA THR A 482 12.85 1.01 11.69
C THR A 482 13.08 2.18 12.67
N ARG A 483 12.35 3.30 12.53
CA ARG A 483 12.54 4.48 13.39
C ARG A 483 12.14 4.22 14.84
N GLY A 484 11.08 3.43 15.07
CA GLY A 484 10.69 3.00 16.41
C GLY A 484 11.77 2.17 17.11
N ALA A 485 12.40 1.24 16.36
CA ALA A 485 13.52 0.46 16.87
C ALA A 485 14.79 1.30 17.10
N GLU A 486 15.17 2.18 16.16
CA GLU A 486 16.33 3.07 16.27
C GLU A 486 16.23 4.00 17.50
N MET A 487 15.14 4.76 17.62
CA MET A 487 14.90 5.62 18.80
C MET A 487 14.74 4.77 20.08
N GLY A 488 14.25 3.55 19.91
CA GLY A 488 14.12 2.51 20.92
C GLY A 488 15.43 1.87 21.38
N ARG A 489 16.57 2.11 20.70
CA ARG A 489 17.83 1.34 20.82
C ARG A 489 17.67 -0.19 20.65
N GLY A 490 16.63 -0.66 19.95
CA GLY A 490 16.44 -2.06 19.58
C GLY A 490 16.70 -2.29 18.09
N SER A 491 16.14 -3.37 17.55
CA SER A 491 16.18 -3.70 16.13
C SER A 491 14.78 -4.01 15.57
N TYR A 492 14.64 -3.90 14.25
CA TYR A 492 13.43 -4.24 13.51
C TYR A 492 13.53 -5.66 12.94
N THR A 493 12.47 -6.45 13.07
CA THR A 493 12.31 -7.77 12.45
C THR A 493 11.01 -7.82 11.63
N HIS A 494 11.05 -8.39 10.42
CA HIS A 494 9.87 -8.58 9.56
C HIS A 494 9.44 -10.04 9.51
N ILE A 495 8.13 -10.30 9.56
CA ILE A 495 7.53 -11.63 9.44
C ILE A 495 6.35 -11.55 8.46
N GLY A 496 6.57 -11.98 7.21
CA GLY A 496 5.56 -11.92 6.14
C GLY A 496 4.70 -13.18 6.01
N SER A 497 5.21 -14.32 6.49
CA SER A 497 4.51 -15.61 6.49
C SER A 497 4.66 -16.33 7.83
N VAL A 498 3.79 -17.32 8.07
CA VAL A 498 3.89 -18.18 9.27
C VAL A 498 5.15 -19.07 9.22
N ALA A 499 5.65 -19.39 8.02
CA ALA A 499 6.86 -20.18 7.85
C ALA A 499 8.14 -19.42 8.24
N GLU A 500 8.14 -18.09 8.11
CA GLU A 500 9.25 -17.23 8.58
C GLU A 500 9.33 -17.13 10.11
N VAL A 501 8.23 -17.33 10.84
CA VAL A 501 8.12 -17.03 12.28
C VAL A 501 9.26 -17.63 13.08
N GLU A 502 9.53 -18.92 12.91
CA GLU A 502 10.54 -19.60 13.73
C GLU A 502 11.96 -19.05 13.44
N THR A 503 12.32 -18.85 12.17
CA THR A 503 13.63 -18.32 11.78
C THR A 503 13.78 -16.86 12.23
N ARG A 504 12.78 -16.01 11.97
CA ARG A 504 12.81 -14.58 12.29
C ARG A 504 12.76 -14.31 13.79
N MET A 505 11.98 -15.08 14.55
CA MET A 505 11.98 -14.96 16.02
C MET A 505 13.23 -15.58 16.65
N ARG A 506 13.85 -16.59 16.04
CA ARG A 506 15.17 -17.10 16.44
C ARG A 506 16.27 -16.06 16.19
N GLU A 507 16.25 -15.39 15.03
CA GLU A 507 17.11 -14.23 14.73
C GLU A 507 16.93 -13.12 15.78
N LEU A 508 15.68 -12.68 16.02
CA LEU A 508 15.36 -11.65 17.01
C LEU A 508 15.76 -12.06 18.43
N PHE A 509 15.50 -13.29 18.87
CA PHE A 509 15.91 -13.74 20.21
C PHE A 509 17.44 -13.83 20.34
N GLY A 510 18.15 -14.18 19.27
CA GLY A 510 19.62 -14.06 19.23
C GLY A 510 20.12 -12.63 19.45
N LYS A 511 19.34 -11.60 19.05
CA LYS A 511 19.61 -10.18 19.33
C LYS A 511 19.20 -9.79 20.76
N LEU A 512 18.00 -10.19 21.21
CA LEU A 512 17.48 -9.93 22.56
C LEU A 512 18.35 -10.55 23.67
N GLU A 513 18.96 -11.71 23.40
CA GLU A 513 19.86 -12.42 24.31
C GLU A 513 21.29 -11.84 24.27
N ARG A 514 21.65 -11.01 23.28
CA ARG A 514 23.03 -10.56 23.02
C ARG A 514 23.12 -9.12 22.48
N PRO A 515 23.14 -8.09 23.34
CA PRO A 515 23.75 -6.81 22.97
C PRO A 515 25.25 -7.05 22.77
N VAL A 516 25.75 -6.91 21.55
CA VAL A 516 27.16 -7.24 21.23
C VAL A 516 28.07 -6.04 21.45
N VAL A 517 27.64 -4.83 21.05
CA VAL A 517 28.41 -3.59 21.30
C VAL A 517 27.49 -2.50 21.86
N THR A 518 27.87 -1.91 22.99
CA THR A 518 27.25 -0.68 23.53
C THR A 518 28.19 0.52 23.41
N ASP A 519 27.67 1.71 23.68
CA ASP A 519 28.44 2.96 23.82
C ASP A 519 29.28 3.31 22.58
N LEU A 520 28.73 2.99 21.41
CA LEU A 520 29.39 3.17 20.12
C LEU A 520 29.69 4.65 19.81
N THR A 521 30.90 4.92 19.36
CA THR A 521 31.28 6.22 18.78
C THR A 521 32.03 6.01 17.47
N ALA A 522 31.92 6.98 16.56
CA ALA A 522 32.72 7.04 15.35
C ALA A 522 33.51 8.35 15.35
N ARG A 523 34.80 8.28 15.02
CA ARG A 523 35.75 9.40 15.04
C ARG A 523 36.64 9.34 13.81
N ILE A 524 37.22 10.47 13.42
CA ILE A 524 38.19 10.54 12.34
C ILE A 524 39.48 11.20 12.83
N GLU A 525 40.60 10.66 12.41
CA GLU A 525 41.94 11.14 12.74
C GLU A 525 42.65 11.48 11.42
N GLY A 526 43.31 12.65 11.35
CA GLY A 526 44.08 13.09 10.17
C GLY A 526 43.33 13.92 9.11
N THR A 527 42.02 14.12 9.23
CA THR A 527 41.23 15.02 8.35
C THR A 527 39.96 15.51 9.05
N THR A 528 39.23 16.44 8.45
CA THR A 528 37.89 16.86 8.91
C THR A 528 36.80 16.00 8.26
N ALA A 529 35.71 15.74 9.00
CA ALA A 529 34.53 15.07 8.46
C ALA A 529 33.23 15.60 9.06
N ASP A 530 32.15 15.54 8.26
CA ASP A 530 30.78 15.59 8.76
C ASP A 530 30.14 14.20 8.64
N MET A 531 29.82 13.59 9.79
CA MET A 531 29.39 12.20 9.92
C MET A 531 27.88 12.04 10.15
N THR A 532 27.38 10.82 9.91
CA THR A 532 26.00 10.41 10.20
C THR A 532 25.88 8.88 10.35
N PRO A 533 25.11 8.36 11.32
CA PRO A 533 24.22 9.08 12.24
C PRO A 533 24.97 9.89 13.31
N ALA A 534 24.36 10.98 13.79
CA ALA A 534 24.93 11.83 14.84
C ALA A 534 24.93 11.15 16.23
N ALA A 535 24.08 10.15 16.43
CA ALA A 535 24.10 9.24 17.57
C ALA A 535 24.10 7.79 17.07
N MET A 536 25.10 7.00 17.47
CA MET A 536 25.19 5.60 17.08
C MET A 536 24.17 4.74 17.87
N PRO A 537 23.52 3.75 17.25
CA PRO A 537 22.72 2.76 17.96
C PRO A 537 23.62 1.73 18.67
N ASP A 538 23.07 0.98 19.62
CA ASP A 538 23.69 -0.28 20.09
C ASP A 538 23.74 -1.29 18.92
N LEU A 539 24.75 -2.15 18.86
CA LEU A 539 24.84 -3.22 17.85
C LEU A 539 24.46 -4.59 18.39
N TYR A 540 23.64 -5.28 17.60
CA TYR A 540 23.23 -6.66 17.85
C TYR A 540 24.03 -7.66 17.00
N ALA A 541 23.98 -8.94 17.40
CA ALA A 541 24.76 -10.00 16.76
C ALA A 541 24.51 -10.09 15.25
N GLY A 542 25.56 -9.86 14.46
CA GLY A 542 25.55 -9.95 13.00
C GLY A 542 24.98 -8.72 12.26
N GLU A 543 24.71 -7.61 12.94
CA GLU A 543 24.37 -6.33 12.32
C GLU A 543 25.64 -5.45 12.18
N PRO A 544 25.87 -4.78 11.03
CA PRO A 544 26.99 -3.86 10.88
C PRO A 544 26.65 -2.45 11.40
N ALA A 545 27.63 -1.81 12.05
CA ALA A 545 27.67 -0.35 12.13
C ALA A 545 27.76 0.20 10.70
N VAL A 546 26.89 1.14 10.33
CA VAL A 546 26.97 1.83 9.05
C VAL A 546 27.11 3.31 9.29
N VAL A 547 28.29 3.87 9.03
CA VAL A 547 28.60 5.30 9.20
C VAL A 547 28.85 5.89 7.83
N ALA A 548 28.10 6.93 7.46
CA ALA A 548 28.37 7.72 6.27
C ALA A 548 29.04 9.04 6.66
N MET A 549 29.92 9.56 5.80
CA MET A 549 30.67 10.78 6.07
C MET A 549 30.99 11.54 4.79
N LYS A 550 31.11 12.87 4.89
CA LYS A 550 31.76 13.73 3.92
C LYS A 550 33.10 14.17 4.51
N VAL A 551 34.22 14.04 3.80
CA VAL A 551 35.57 14.36 4.32
C VAL A 551 36.26 15.46 3.53
N GLY A 552 37.11 16.24 4.20
CA GLY A 552 37.92 17.28 3.54
C GLY A 552 39.09 16.75 2.71
N ALA A 553 39.55 15.53 2.99
CA ALA A 553 40.60 14.83 2.25
C ALA A 553 40.58 13.32 2.55
N LEU A 554 41.00 12.48 1.59
CA LEU A 554 41.17 11.02 1.74
C LEU A 554 42.45 10.64 2.50
N THR A 555 42.77 11.34 3.59
CA THR A 555 43.98 11.15 4.40
C THR A 555 43.63 10.90 5.86
N GLY A 556 44.19 9.84 6.44
CA GLY A 556 43.94 9.45 7.84
C GLY A 556 43.04 8.22 7.96
N THR A 557 42.34 8.12 9.10
CA THR A 557 41.64 6.90 9.54
C THR A 557 40.30 7.25 10.16
N VAL A 558 39.23 6.51 9.82
CA VAL A 558 38.01 6.47 10.64
C VAL A 558 38.13 5.33 11.65
N ARG A 559 37.97 5.65 12.93
CA ARG A 559 37.92 4.69 14.04
C ARG A 559 36.49 4.59 14.56
N ILE A 560 35.98 3.37 14.66
CA ILE A 560 34.70 3.06 15.32
C ILE A 560 35.03 2.33 16.62
N GLU A 561 34.59 2.87 17.75
CA GLU A 561 34.87 2.37 19.11
C GLU A 561 33.57 1.95 19.78
N GLY A 562 33.61 0.99 20.69
CA GLY A 562 32.49 0.62 21.55
C GLY A 562 32.88 -0.41 22.61
N ARG A 563 31.91 -0.98 23.32
CA ARG A 563 32.16 -1.94 24.42
C ARG A 563 31.55 -3.31 24.16
N ILE A 564 32.38 -4.35 24.18
CA ILE A 564 31.99 -5.76 24.02
C ILE A 564 32.30 -6.50 25.31
N ALA A 565 31.31 -7.14 25.93
CA ALA A 565 31.44 -7.81 27.24
C ALA A 565 32.01 -6.93 28.39
N GLY A 566 32.02 -5.60 28.22
CA GLY A 566 32.63 -4.62 29.14
C GLY A 566 34.02 -4.12 28.72
N GLU A 567 34.73 -4.90 27.90
CA GLU A 567 36.03 -4.56 27.29
C GLU A 567 35.86 -3.56 26.14
N THR A 568 36.89 -2.75 25.87
CA THR A 568 36.88 -1.79 24.75
C THR A 568 37.24 -2.48 23.45
N TRP A 569 36.32 -2.42 22.48
CA TRP A 569 36.55 -2.84 21.10
C TRP A 569 36.68 -1.62 20.20
N HIS A 570 37.51 -1.72 19.16
CA HIS A 570 37.56 -0.74 18.09
C HIS A 570 37.83 -1.40 16.73
N ALA A 571 37.52 -0.67 15.66
CA ALA A 571 37.87 -1.01 14.29
C ALA A 571 38.35 0.25 13.56
N ASP A 572 39.54 0.17 12.98
CA ASP A 572 40.20 1.24 12.23
C ASP A 572 40.10 0.96 10.73
N LEU A 573 39.74 1.99 9.95
CA LEU A 573 39.68 1.95 8.49
C LEU A 573 40.43 3.16 7.92
N ALA A 574 41.54 2.91 7.22
CA ALA A 574 42.29 3.95 6.53
C ALA A 574 41.49 4.48 5.33
N LEU A 575 41.42 5.80 5.17
CA LEU A 575 40.64 6.46 4.11
C LEU A 575 41.23 6.21 2.71
N SER A 576 42.51 5.85 2.63
CA SER A 576 43.21 5.40 1.43
C SER A 576 42.61 4.13 0.83
N ASP A 577 42.07 3.25 1.68
CA ASP A 577 41.70 1.88 1.33
C ASP A 577 40.22 1.80 0.88
N ALA A 578 39.57 2.95 0.77
CA ALA A 578 38.16 3.07 0.39
C ALA A 578 37.93 2.69 -1.08
N ILE A 579 37.08 1.68 -1.28
CA ILE A 579 36.73 1.11 -2.59
C ILE A 579 35.69 2.00 -3.28
N GLU A 580 35.76 2.14 -4.62
CA GLU A 580 34.74 2.89 -5.37
C GLU A 580 33.32 2.33 -5.15
N GLY A 581 32.41 3.23 -4.79
CA GLY A 581 30.98 3.01 -4.61
C GLY A 581 30.14 3.99 -5.45
N ARG A 582 28.82 3.94 -5.30
CA ARG A 582 27.88 4.80 -6.04
C ARG A 582 26.71 5.22 -5.17
N GLY A 583 26.30 6.48 -5.32
CA GLY A 583 25.20 7.12 -4.60
C GLY A 583 25.48 7.42 -3.12
N LEU A 584 26.74 7.33 -2.68
CA LEU A 584 27.11 7.57 -1.28
C LEU A 584 26.82 9.02 -0.88
N SER A 585 27.01 9.98 -1.78
CA SER A 585 26.68 11.40 -1.55
C SER A 585 25.18 11.60 -1.28
N LYS A 586 24.32 10.90 -2.03
CA LYS A 586 22.85 10.92 -1.87
C LYS A 586 22.44 10.30 -0.52
N LEU A 587 23.04 9.17 -0.17
CA LEU A 587 22.75 8.44 1.08
C LEU A 587 23.27 9.19 2.32
N TRP A 588 24.43 9.83 2.25
CA TRP A 588 24.94 10.72 3.29
C TRP A 588 23.96 11.87 3.54
N ALA A 589 23.57 12.62 2.50
CA ALA A 589 22.66 13.75 2.64
C ALA A 589 21.27 13.31 3.14
N ARG A 590 20.75 12.18 2.69
CA ARG A 590 19.50 11.57 3.19
C ARG A 590 19.58 11.22 4.67
N ARG A 591 20.74 10.75 5.15
CA ARG A 591 20.97 10.46 6.58
C ARG A 591 21.17 11.74 7.41
N LYS A 592 21.86 12.77 6.89
CA LYS A 592 21.92 14.10 7.55
C LYS A 592 20.54 14.76 7.69
N ILE A 593 19.66 14.59 6.70
CA ILE A 593 18.25 15.01 6.80
C ILE A 593 17.53 14.25 7.93
N ALA A 594 17.80 12.95 8.09
CA ALA A 594 17.23 12.17 9.20
C ALA A 594 17.79 12.56 10.57
N ASP A 595 19.08 12.91 10.70
CA ASP A 595 19.64 13.47 11.92
C ASP A 595 18.90 14.75 12.33
N VAL A 596 18.61 15.65 11.37
CA VAL A 596 17.89 16.92 11.63
C VAL A 596 16.44 16.68 12.05
N GLU A 597 15.70 15.77 11.40
CA GLU A 597 14.33 15.42 11.82
C GLU A 597 14.33 14.69 13.19
N ALA A 598 15.41 13.97 13.55
CA ALA A 598 15.59 13.41 14.90
C ALA A 598 15.90 14.47 15.96
N GLU A 599 16.77 15.46 15.66
CA GLU A 599 17.03 16.62 16.54
C GLU A 599 15.75 17.46 16.77
N ARG A 600 14.92 17.62 15.73
CA ARG A 600 13.57 18.21 15.81
C ARG A 600 12.66 17.41 16.76
N SER A 601 12.56 16.09 16.56
CA SER A 601 11.74 15.19 17.40
C SER A 601 12.19 15.22 18.86
N LEU A 602 13.51 15.29 19.11
CA LEU A 602 14.13 15.45 20.43
C LEU A 602 14.05 16.87 21.00
N HIS A 603 13.36 17.80 20.33
CA HIS A 603 13.20 19.21 20.73
C HIS A 603 14.54 19.97 20.92
N ARG A 604 15.61 19.49 20.27
CA ARG A 604 16.95 20.12 20.25
C ARG A 604 17.09 21.18 19.16
N MET A 605 16.14 21.22 18.22
CA MET A 605 16.10 22.18 17.12
C MET A 605 14.67 22.68 16.89
N THR A 606 14.51 23.96 16.61
CA THR A 606 13.21 24.54 16.23
C THR A 606 12.83 24.18 14.80
N GLY A 607 11.52 24.18 14.51
CA GLY A 607 10.98 23.80 13.20
C GLY A 607 11.60 24.57 12.03
N ASP A 608 11.73 25.89 12.15
CA ASP A 608 12.27 26.74 11.07
C ASP A 608 13.75 26.45 10.76
N VAL A 609 14.55 26.16 11.80
CA VAL A 609 15.98 25.83 11.65
C VAL A 609 16.14 24.44 11.06
N ALA A 610 15.30 23.48 11.46
CA ALA A 610 15.26 22.15 10.87
C ALA A 610 14.86 22.22 9.39
N ASP A 611 13.76 22.90 9.08
CA ASP A 611 13.25 23.09 7.73
C ASP A 611 14.27 23.80 6.82
N ALA A 612 14.98 24.82 7.33
CA ALA A 612 16.05 25.49 6.60
C ALA A 612 17.24 24.55 6.30
N ARG A 613 17.71 23.78 7.30
CA ARG A 613 18.81 22.80 7.12
C ARG A 613 18.43 21.69 6.15
N ILE A 614 17.23 21.12 6.28
CA ILE A 614 16.71 20.07 5.39
C ILE A 614 16.64 20.59 3.95
N ARG A 615 16.13 21.82 3.75
CA ARG A 615 16.05 22.45 2.43
C ARG A 615 17.44 22.66 1.82
N ALA A 616 18.41 23.14 2.60
CA ALA A 616 19.79 23.34 2.13
C ALA A 616 20.45 22.02 1.71
N LEU A 617 20.40 20.99 2.55
CA LEU A 617 20.92 19.65 2.25
C LEU A 617 20.25 19.03 1.01
N ALA A 618 18.92 19.11 0.93
CA ALA A 618 18.16 18.52 -0.15
C ALA A 618 18.36 19.25 -1.49
N LEU A 619 18.52 20.57 -1.50
CA LEU A 619 18.88 21.30 -2.73
C LEU A 619 20.32 21.01 -3.16
N ALA A 620 21.29 21.09 -2.24
CA ALA A 620 22.72 20.90 -2.55
C ALA A 620 23.03 19.49 -3.10
N HIS A 621 22.33 18.46 -2.62
CA HIS A 621 22.51 17.08 -3.09
C HIS A 621 21.46 16.65 -4.13
N GLY A 622 20.52 17.52 -4.51
CA GLY A 622 19.41 17.20 -5.39
C GLY A 622 18.61 15.99 -4.89
N LEU A 623 17.83 16.19 -3.83
CA LEU A 623 16.91 15.24 -3.22
C LEU A 623 15.50 15.82 -3.10
N VAL A 624 14.47 14.97 -3.18
CA VAL A 624 13.14 15.25 -2.64
C VAL A 624 13.17 15.08 -1.12
N SER A 625 12.48 15.95 -0.39
CA SER A 625 12.44 15.95 1.08
C SER A 625 11.09 16.47 1.59
N SER A 626 10.94 16.66 2.90
CA SER A 626 9.84 17.45 3.48
C SER A 626 9.78 18.88 2.90
N GLN A 627 10.93 19.42 2.44
CA GLN A 627 11.14 20.83 2.05
C GLN A 627 11.41 21.08 0.56
N THR A 628 11.59 20.03 -0.24
CA THR A 628 11.93 20.08 -1.68
C THR A 628 11.10 19.08 -2.47
N SER A 629 10.89 19.32 -3.76
CA SER A 629 10.10 18.43 -4.62
C SER A 629 10.57 18.50 -6.08
N LEU A 630 10.32 17.41 -6.82
CA LEU A 630 10.64 17.28 -8.25
C LEU A 630 9.44 17.74 -9.08
N VAL A 631 9.63 18.67 -10.00
CA VAL A 631 8.58 19.11 -10.95
C VAL A 631 9.10 19.08 -12.39
N ALA A 632 8.33 18.47 -13.29
CA ALA A 632 8.60 18.37 -14.71
C ALA A 632 7.43 19.00 -15.49
N VAL A 633 7.69 19.95 -16.39
CA VAL A 633 6.64 20.65 -17.16
C VAL A 633 6.90 20.53 -18.67
N ASP A 634 5.91 20.07 -19.41
CA ASP A 634 5.88 20.27 -20.87
C ASP A 634 5.43 21.71 -21.16
N HIS A 635 6.33 22.56 -21.65
CA HIS A 635 6.02 23.95 -21.96
C HIS A 635 4.94 24.14 -23.05
N THR A 636 4.61 23.10 -23.82
CA THR A 636 3.54 23.16 -24.83
C THR A 636 2.17 22.88 -24.19
N PRO A 637 1.20 23.82 -24.26
CA PRO A 637 -0.17 23.57 -23.81
C PRO A 637 -0.83 22.44 -24.60
N ALA A 638 -1.58 21.59 -23.89
CA ALA A 638 -2.23 20.41 -24.43
C ALA A 638 -3.76 20.45 -24.25
N ARG A 639 -4.23 20.73 -23.02
CA ARG A 639 -5.67 20.90 -22.73
C ARG A 639 -6.16 22.23 -23.31
N PRO A 640 -7.20 22.26 -24.15
CA PRO A 640 -7.75 23.50 -24.66
C PRO A 640 -8.33 24.37 -23.52
N VAL A 641 -8.18 25.69 -23.63
CA VAL A 641 -8.68 26.66 -22.65
C VAL A 641 -10.19 26.49 -22.45
N GLY A 642 -10.66 26.53 -21.20
CA GLY A 642 -12.06 26.30 -20.84
C GLY A 642 -12.51 24.84 -20.80
N THR A 643 -11.69 23.88 -21.25
CA THR A 643 -12.01 22.45 -21.10
C THR A 643 -11.83 22.03 -19.63
N PRO A 644 -12.81 21.34 -19.02
CA PRO A 644 -12.69 20.82 -17.66
C PRO A 644 -11.50 19.86 -17.48
N LEU A 645 -10.97 19.81 -16.26
CA LEU A 645 -9.96 18.84 -15.83
C LEU A 645 -10.54 18.04 -14.66
N THR A 646 -10.63 16.71 -14.79
CA THR A 646 -11.12 15.84 -13.72
C THR A 646 -9.95 15.22 -12.97
N ARG A 647 -9.83 15.51 -11.67
CA ARG A 647 -8.89 14.78 -10.81
C ARG A 647 -9.39 13.36 -10.54
N GLN A 648 -8.50 12.39 -10.64
CA GLN A 648 -8.68 11.02 -10.18
C GLN A 648 -7.55 10.65 -9.21
N ASP A 649 -7.92 10.38 -7.96
CA ASP A 649 -7.06 9.68 -7.02
C ASP A 649 -7.06 8.19 -7.38
N LEU A 650 -5.90 7.64 -7.74
CA LEU A 650 -5.77 6.24 -8.14
C LEU A 650 -5.88 5.29 -6.94
N PRO A 651 -6.61 4.17 -7.07
CA PRO A 651 -6.75 3.22 -5.97
C PRO A 651 -5.52 2.35 -5.76
N LEU A 652 -5.38 1.85 -4.54
CA LEU A 652 -4.43 0.81 -4.16
C LEU A 652 -5.14 -0.55 -4.07
N ASN A 653 -4.39 -1.62 -4.28
CA ASN A 653 -4.84 -2.95 -3.86
C ASN A 653 -4.90 -3.03 -2.33
N LEU A 654 -5.76 -3.90 -1.83
CA LEU A 654 -5.68 -4.34 -0.44
C LEU A 654 -4.46 -5.26 -0.26
N PRO A 655 -3.65 -5.12 0.82
CA PRO A 655 -2.50 -6.01 1.04
C PRO A 655 -2.87 -7.49 1.13
N ALA A 656 -1.96 -8.35 0.68
CA ALA A 656 -2.17 -9.79 0.60
C ALA A 656 -2.48 -10.38 1.99
N GLY A 657 -3.68 -10.94 2.13
CA GLY A 657 -4.15 -11.59 3.36
C GLY A 657 -5.04 -10.72 4.27
N TRP A 658 -5.09 -9.40 4.06
CA TRP A 658 -5.98 -8.51 4.81
C TRP A 658 -7.46 -8.74 4.44
N ASP A 659 -8.37 -8.56 5.41
CA ASP A 659 -9.82 -8.66 5.19
C ASP A 659 -10.49 -7.28 5.04
N PHE A 660 -11.05 -7.02 3.86
CA PHE A 660 -11.74 -5.76 3.54
C PHE A 660 -12.94 -5.47 4.46
N GLN A 661 -13.65 -6.51 4.90
CA GLN A 661 -14.83 -6.40 5.75
C GLN A 661 -14.45 -6.21 7.23
N ALA A 662 -13.35 -6.79 7.69
CA ALA A 662 -12.80 -6.48 9.02
C ALA A 662 -12.38 -5.01 9.13
N LEU A 663 -11.76 -4.46 8.07
CA LEU A 663 -11.30 -3.08 8.01
C LEU A 663 -12.42 -2.03 7.83
N PHE A 664 -13.32 -2.26 6.87
CA PHE A 664 -14.30 -1.24 6.45
C PHE A 664 -15.75 -1.54 6.88
N GLY A 665 -16.06 -2.79 7.28
CA GLY A 665 -17.43 -3.22 7.58
C GLY A 665 -18.04 -2.56 8.82
N GLN A 666 -17.23 -2.29 9.86
CA GLN A 666 -17.72 -1.68 11.11
C GLN A 666 -18.14 -0.21 10.95
N VAL A 667 -17.64 0.49 9.91
CA VAL A 667 -18.01 1.88 9.60
C VAL A 667 -19.50 2.01 9.22
N ALA A 668 -20.12 0.93 8.74
CA ALA A 668 -21.55 0.90 8.38
C ALA A 668 -22.49 0.94 9.59
N GLN A 669 -22.07 0.44 10.77
CA GLN A 669 -22.94 0.36 11.96
C GLN A 669 -22.84 1.58 12.87
N THR A 670 -21.77 2.39 12.77
CA THR A 670 -21.52 3.54 13.66
C THR A 670 -22.05 4.88 13.14
N ARG A 671 -22.81 4.89 12.02
CA ARG A 671 -23.55 6.06 11.51
C ARG A 671 -25.04 6.09 11.91
N GLY A 672 -25.46 5.25 12.85
CA GLY A 672 -26.78 5.34 13.48
C GLY A 672 -26.87 6.51 14.45
N VAL A 673 -27.23 7.71 13.96
CA VAL A 673 -27.71 8.79 14.82
C VAL A 673 -29.04 8.35 15.42
N GLY A 674 -29.24 8.56 16.73
CA GLY A 674 -30.28 7.89 17.49
C GLY A 674 -31.70 8.18 17.02
N SER A 675 -32.43 7.12 16.65
CA SER A 675 -33.90 7.12 16.58
C SER A 675 -34.45 6.35 17.78
N THR A 676 -35.40 6.98 18.50
CA THR A 676 -36.11 6.31 19.59
C THR A 676 -37.09 5.28 19.03
N SER A 677 -36.85 4.00 19.30
CA SER A 677 -37.81 2.93 19.00
C SER A 677 -39.07 3.03 19.86
N PRO A 678 -40.24 2.72 19.28
CA PRO A 678 -41.26 1.98 20.00
C PRO A 678 -41.56 0.61 19.34
N ALA A 679 -41.77 -0.39 20.21
CA ALA A 679 -42.50 -1.64 20.02
C ALA A 679 -42.58 -2.33 18.62
N VAL A 680 -41.86 -3.44 18.52
CA VAL A 680 -42.27 -4.75 17.97
C VAL A 680 -43.63 -4.84 17.26
N GLY A 681 -43.61 -5.32 16.01
CA GLY A 681 -44.73 -6.00 15.37
C GLY A 681 -44.20 -7.19 14.55
N GLU A 682 -44.73 -8.39 14.78
CA GLU A 682 -44.29 -9.62 14.11
C GLU A 682 -44.92 -9.80 12.72
N GLY A 683 -44.23 -10.49 11.80
CA GLY A 683 -44.90 -11.07 10.63
C GLY A 683 -44.03 -11.32 9.38
N GLY A 684 -44.16 -12.52 8.81
CA GLY A 684 -44.12 -12.70 7.35
C GLY A 684 -42.78 -13.12 6.73
N GLU A 685 -42.55 -14.43 6.71
CA GLU A 685 -41.49 -15.14 6.00
C GLU A 685 -41.15 -14.64 4.57
N GLY A 686 -39.87 -14.30 4.37
CA GLY A 686 -39.01 -14.81 3.30
C GLY A 686 -39.53 -14.94 1.87
N ARG A 687 -39.09 -14.03 0.98
CA ARG A 687 -38.82 -14.41 -0.43
C ARG A 687 -37.67 -13.62 -1.04
N ALA A 688 -36.74 -14.32 -1.69
CA ALA A 688 -35.64 -13.71 -2.44
C ALA A 688 -36.03 -13.44 -3.91
N VAL A 689 -35.72 -12.25 -4.40
CA VAL A 689 -35.62 -11.89 -5.83
C VAL A 689 -34.43 -10.91 -5.92
N THR A 690 -33.25 -11.33 -6.37
CA THR A 690 -32.80 -11.41 -7.79
C THR A 690 -32.74 -10.04 -8.49
N LEU A 691 -31.55 -9.71 -9.01
CA LEU A 691 -31.24 -8.41 -9.63
C LEU A 691 -31.99 -8.18 -10.95
N PRO A 692 -32.43 -6.94 -11.26
CA PRO A 692 -32.95 -6.61 -12.58
C PRO A 692 -31.81 -6.63 -13.62
N ARG A 693 -31.87 -7.57 -14.56
CA ARG A 693 -30.96 -7.61 -15.72
C ARG A 693 -31.34 -6.51 -16.72
N THR A 694 -30.37 -5.68 -17.11
CA THR A 694 -30.49 -4.82 -18.29
C THR A 694 -30.41 -5.67 -19.55
N GLY A 695 -31.57 -5.96 -20.14
CA GLY A 695 -31.70 -6.52 -21.48
C GLY A 695 -32.93 -5.94 -22.16
N THR A 696 -32.88 -5.73 -23.48
CA THR A 696 -34.11 -5.43 -24.23
C THR A 696 -35.01 -6.64 -24.12
N ASP A 697 -36.22 -6.47 -23.56
CA ASP A 697 -37.04 -7.62 -23.15
C ASP A 697 -37.30 -8.59 -24.31
N ALA A 698 -36.90 -9.85 -24.09
CA ALA A 698 -37.16 -10.94 -25.01
C ALA A 698 -38.67 -11.22 -25.12
N GLY A 699 -39.45 -10.94 -24.06
CA GLY A 699 -40.91 -10.92 -24.08
C GLY A 699 -41.45 -9.93 -25.12
N LEU A 700 -41.10 -8.65 -25.05
CA LEU A 700 -41.48 -7.66 -26.08
C LEU A 700 -41.06 -8.07 -27.50
N ARG A 701 -39.86 -8.61 -27.69
CA ARG A 701 -39.40 -9.08 -29.02
C ARG A 701 -40.16 -10.32 -29.50
N LEU A 702 -40.51 -11.24 -28.60
CA LEU A 702 -41.34 -12.42 -28.91
C LEU A 702 -42.81 -12.05 -29.14
N VAL A 703 -43.37 -11.07 -28.43
CA VAL A 703 -44.73 -10.58 -28.63
C VAL A 703 -44.84 -9.78 -29.94
N ALA A 704 -43.87 -8.92 -30.25
CA ALA A 704 -43.80 -8.26 -31.55
C ALA A 704 -43.58 -9.28 -32.68
N GLY A 705 -42.68 -10.24 -32.49
CA GLY A 705 -42.44 -11.33 -33.44
C GLY A 705 -43.68 -12.20 -33.68
N ALA A 706 -44.38 -12.60 -32.63
CA ALA A 706 -45.63 -13.36 -32.71
C ALA A 706 -46.76 -12.52 -33.34
N GLY A 707 -46.84 -11.22 -33.07
CA GLY A 707 -47.75 -10.30 -33.76
C GLY A 707 -47.50 -10.27 -35.27
N CYS A 708 -46.24 -10.11 -35.70
CA CYS A 708 -45.84 -10.20 -37.09
C CYS A 708 -46.10 -11.59 -37.71
N LEU A 709 -45.90 -12.67 -36.95
CA LEU A 709 -46.18 -14.04 -37.38
C LEU A 709 -47.70 -14.28 -37.57
N LEU A 710 -48.53 -13.80 -36.66
CA LEU A 710 -49.99 -13.88 -36.75
C LEU A 710 -50.53 -13.02 -37.89
N LEU A 711 -50.00 -11.82 -38.10
CA LEU A 711 -50.37 -10.95 -39.23
C LEU A 711 -50.00 -11.59 -40.59
N SER A 712 -48.81 -12.18 -40.69
CA SER A 712 -48.37 -12.88 -41.92
C SER A 712 -49.10 -14.20 -42.16
N LEU A 713 -49.43 -14.97 -41.12
CA LEU A 713 -50.31 -16.14 -41.21
C LEU A 713 -51.75 -15.75 -41.62
N ALA A 714 -52.29 -14.65 -41.09
CA ALA A 714 -53.59 -14.12 -41.51
C ALA A 714 -53.58 -13.69 -42.99
N ALA A 715 -52.53 -13.01 -43.45
CA ALA A 715 -52.34 -12.67 -44.86
C ALA A 715 -52.20 -13.91 -45.75
N LEU A 716 -51.52 -14.97 -45.27
CA LEU A 716 -51.38 -16.25 -45.97
C LEU A 716 -52.72 -17.01 -46.07
N ALA A 717 -53.55 -16.95 -45.03
CA ALA A 717 -54.90 -17.52 -45.03
C ALA A 717 -55.85 -16.77 -45.98
N LEU A 718 -55.79 -15.43 -46.00
CA LEU A 718 -56.56 -14.58 -46.92
C LEU A 718 -56.16 -14.81 -48.39
N THR A 719 -54.86 -14.94 -48.68
CA THR A 719 -54.37 -15.20 -50.04
C THR A 719 -54.64 -16.64 -50.49
N ARG A 720 -54.54 -17.65 -49.61
CA ARG A 720 -55.01 -19.02 -49.91
C ARG A 720 -56.51 -19.07 -50.20
N ARG A 721 -57.36 -18.35 -49.46
CA ARG A 721 -58.79 -18.25 -49.77
C ARG A 721 -59.09 -17.60 -51.12
N ARG A 722 -58.30 -16.61 -51.56
CA ARG A 722 -58.43 -16.05 -52.92
C ARG A 722 -57.99 -17.01 -54.02
N ARG A 723 -57.01 -17.89 -53.78
CA ARG A 723 -56.61 -18.92 -54.76
C ARG A 723 -57.55 -20.13 -54.81
N GLY A 724 -58.26 -20.45 -53.73
CA GLY A 724 -59.33 -21.45 -53.71
C GLY A 724 -60.66 -21.00 -54.34
N MET A 725 -60.65 -19.92 -55.14
CA MET A 725 -61.83 -19.37 -55.81
C MET A 725 -61.54 -19.02 -57.29
N VAL A 726 -60.45 -19.58 -57.84
CA VAL A 726 -60.11 -19.57 -59.28
C VAL A 726 -59.57 -20.97 -59.63
N ALA A 727 -60.45 -21.96 -59.50
CA ALA A 727 -60.31 -23.35 -59.91
C ALA A 727 -61.72 -23.93 -60.12
#